data_AF-A0A1N7RMF5-F1
#
_entry.id   AF-A0A1N7RMF5-F1
#
_cell.length_a   1.000
_cell.length_b   1.000
_cell.length_c   1.000
_cell.angle_alpha   90.00
_cell.angle_beta   90.00
_cell.angle_gamma   90.00
#
_symmetry.space_group_name_H-M   'P 1'
#
loop_
_entity.id
_entity.type
_entity.pdbx_description
1 polymer ?
#
loop_
_entity_poly.entity_id
_entity_poly.type
_entity_poly.pdbx_seq_one_letter_code
_entity_poly.pdbx_strand_id
1 'polypeptide(L)'
;MVNQAGRTNKTGWLAEYRHPSPSELFCLPSAIYFLMKFRADLARFNSKALDDRLTLYFWWEMTARETYPDFEWVLRPEDLEYLHQLDNESLIARHPRAVTYWLGSTAPSVLDTRHLAETMLESQTVCEQAGLQLPRLITMIVGTRNDLSSAFDLGTLTGYLNCLDWWEAHGQAACPRVTWSVPVSWPKLVEAIDDADADAMPFPRFLALIATERPDLRSAFDLNTFTGRLACLSWWKEHGHREYARIRWAAPPIGRAMLEPEQPVDDEGLDIPRFISLIIKERPDLQTAFNLLSFTGRISCLSWWLEHGQLQYRAIKWVPPGMPAPLFVMEWGAHPDWLPVPRFLRLILQERPDLQGSCNLDSFIGRLNALSWWVEHGQFQYPAILWDASALPAALFDMEPGEHCALPLIPRFLRLIWSERPDLQSAFNLDSFGARLSFLTWWDDDGKDEYLAIKWVPAGVPGPLFEMDWGAHPDWLPLPRFLRAILDERVDLQAFCAEDSFIGRLNALSWWVEHGQSQYPSIRWVTPGLPAELFEMEPGEHCALPLIPRFLSLIHNERPDLQTAFNLDSFGARLNYLSWWNQSGQNEYHAIKWSARGLADALARMGDEQAAGASPVARFLEMIANERPDLRAAFDIRTDAGREQLVHWWNEFGGHEYPLLGSLKVHRGETPAGAKSDEPPRYYARVEHGYGFGVNIVGFPQGVLGLGEDARMAARVLQLTSTPVVLVNAPMSGPAKLDTSVDHLLSDELKYGISLICLPAPEMVRLALEGGRKLIDAPTHKIGAWPWELPHWPSAFGKVHQMVDEIWAQSKFVQSVYSRLGDTPVYRMPMAVEVPAPVHPDRARFNLPANEFLFYLMFDGNSWLSRKNPLAGVQAFRQAFGETSPGVGLVIKAMNVRDDDPVWRAVCDTTAGDSRIHIVSERLSRQDSIDFMACCDSYISLHRSEGFGRVIAEAMALGQPVVVTNFSGNVDFCEPDTAFLVDGDLIPLRAGDYLFSEGQYWCDPDVSIAAEQLRRVIDDVALRECIAKAGQQRIVRDYSVEAVARAYARRLAEVKGK
;
A
#
# COMPACT_ATOMS: atom_id res chain seq x y z
N MET A 1 -40.91 12.86 -14.23
CA MET A 1 -40.49 12.55 -15.61
C MET A 1 -39.77 13.77 -16.14
N VAL A 2 -38.43 13.74 -16.15
CA VAL A 2 -37.58 14.85 -16.58
C VAL A 2 -37.08 14.54 -17.99
N ASN A 3 -37.24 15.50 -18.91
CA ASN A 3 -36.77 15.44 -20.28
C ASN A 3 -35.23 15.33 -20.32
N GLN A 4 -34.74 14.10 -20.54
CA GLN A 4 -33.37 13.82 -20.97
C GLN A 4 -33.32 13.95 -22.50
N ALA A 5 -32.74 15.04 -22.99
CA ALA A 5 -32.20 15.07 -24.34
C ALA A 5 -30.66 15.04 -24.26
N GLY A 6 -30.10 13.84 -24.43
CA GLY A 6 -28.84 13.69 -25.16
C GLY A 6 -27.50 13.65 -24.43
N ARG A 7 -27.40 13.34 -23.13
CA ARG A 7 -26.16 12.74 -22.60
C ARG A 7 -26.25 11.23 -22.77
N THR A 8 -25.70 10.70 -23.85
CA THR A 8 -25.55 9.24 -24.00
C THR A 8 -24.69 8.73 -22.84
N ASN A 9 -25.32 8.08 -21.85
CA ASN A 9 -24.62 7.38 -20.78
C ASN A 9 -23.85 6.19 -21.38
N LYS A 10 -22.63 6.45 -21.88
CA LYS A 10 -21.81 5.49 -22.65
C LYS A 10 -21.43 4.22 -21.86
N THR A 11 -21.69 4.17 -20.55
CA THR A 11 -21.43 2.98 -19.72
C THR A 11 -22.64 2.49 -18.93
N GLY A 12 -23.84 3.04 -19.18
CA GLY A 12 -25.06 2.62 -18.46
C GLY A 12 -25.36 1.12 -18.57
N TRP A 13 -24.80 0.47 -19.59
CA TRP A 13 -24.89 -0.98 -19.78
C TRP A 13 -24.11 -1.81 -18.75
N LEU A 14 -23.16 -1.22 -17.98
CA LEU A 14 -22.38 -1.93 -16.97
C LEU A 14 -23.24 -2.42 -15.79
N ALA A 15 -24.33 -1.72 -15.51
CA ALA A 15 -25.31 -2.10 -14.48
C ALA A 15 -26.31 -3.18 -14.95
N GLU A 16 -26.32 -3.52 -16.25
CA GLU A 16 -27.22 -4.55 -16.77
C GLU A 16 -26.72 -5.96 -16.40
N TYR A 17 -27.66 -6.83 -15.97
CA TYR A 17 -27.45 -8.26 -15.78
C TYR A 17 -27.27 -8.95 -17.13
N ARG A 18 -26.07 -9.46 -17.41
CA ARG A 18 -25.79 -10.11 -18.70
C ARG A 18 -24.99 -11.40 -18.59
N HIS A 19 -24.37 -11.69 -17.44
CA HIS A 19 -23.47 -12.84 -17.33
C HIS A 19 -23.58 -13.57 -15.99
N PRO A 20 -23.68 -14.91 -15.97
CA PRO A 20 -24.26 -15.72 -17.04
C PRO A 20 -25.72 -15.32 -17.30
N SER A 21 -26.42 -16.04 -18.19
CA SER A 21 -27.73 -15.65 -18.76
C SER A 21 -28.66 -14.95 -17.76
N PRO A 22 -29.44 -13.93 -18.17
CA PRO A 22 -30.48 -13.31 -17.35
C PRO A 22 -31.55 -14.26 -16.80
N SER A 23 -31.54 -15.54 -17.21
CA SER A 23 -32.41 -16.61 -16.71
C SER A 23 -31.78 -17.47 -15.60
N GLU A 24 -30.49 -17.34 -15.33
CA GLU A 24 -29.79 -18.11 -14.31
C GLU A 24 -29.87 -17.43 -12.94
N LEU A 25 -30.03 -18.20 -11.86
CA LEU A 25 -30.04 -17.69 -10.48
C LEU A 25 -28.73 -16.95 -10.13
N PHE A 26 -28.85 -15.85 -9.38
CA PHE A 26 -27.81 -14.88 -9.02
C PHE A 26 -27.04 -14.36 -10.23
N CYS A 27 -27.76 -13.91 -11.26
CA CYS A 27 -27.12 -13.35 -12.46
C CYS A 27 -26.20 -12.18 -12.08
N LEU A 28 -24.99 -12.12 -12.67
CA LEU A 28 -24.02 -11.07 -12.36
C LEU A 28 -24.28 -9.88 -13.27
N PRO A 29 -24.27 -8.67 -12.70
CA PRO A 29 -24.11 -7.47 -13.48
C PRO A 29 -22.79 -7.46 -14.21
N SER A 30 -22.79 -6.82 -15.38
CA SER A 30 -21.63 -6.79 -16.26
C SER A 30 -20.40 -6.26 -15.52
N ALA A 31 -20.56 -5.21 -14.70
CA ALA A 31 -19.51 -4.66 -13.83
C ALA A 31 -18.83 -5.71 -12.94
N ILE A 32 -19.60 -6.56 -12.23
CA ILE A 32 -19.04 -7.60 -11.35
C ILE A 32 -18.33 -8.68 -12.14
N TYR A 33 -18.95 -9.12 -13.24
CA TYR A 33 -18.33 -10.09 -14.12
C TYR A 33 -16.97 -9.60 -14.64
N PHE A 34 -16.85 -8.30 -14.93
CA PHE A 34 -15.56 -7.70 -15.31
C PHE A 34 -14.59 -7.65 -14.15
N LEU A 35 -15.00 -7.19 -12.96
CA LEU A 35 -14.13 -7.14 -11.79
C LEU A 35 -13.51 -8.51 -11.50
N MET A 36 -14.28 -9.60 -11.61
CA MET A 36 -13.76 -10.97 -11.46
C MET A 36 -12.61 -11.32 -12.40
N LYS A 37 -12.49 -10.67 -13.55
CA LYS A 37 -11.46 -10.98 -14.56
C LYS A 37 -10.19 -10.15 -14.38
N PHE A 38 -10.27 -9.01 -13.69
CA PHE A 38 -9.13 -8.10 -13.47
C PHE A 38 -8.61 -8.11 -12.04
N ARG A 39 -9.49 -8.31 -11.05
CA ARG A 39 -9.12 -8.38 -9.64
C ARG A 39 -8.68 -9.77 -9.27
N ALA A 40 -7.42 -9.91 -8.88
CA ALA A 40 -6.82 -11.19 -8.50
C ALA A 40 -7.57 -11.88 -7.36
N ASP A 41 -8.11 -11.12 -6.40
CA ASP A 41 -8.88 -11.65 -5.27
C ASP A 41 -10.25 -12.23 -5.67
N LEU A 42 -10.77 -11.83 -6.83
CA LEU A 42 -12.05 -12.28 -7.39
C LEU A 42 -11.90 -13.31 -8.51
N ALA A 43 -10.71 -13.43 -9.09
CA ALA A 43 -10.42 -14.36 -10.20
C ALA A 43 -10.66 -15.84 -9.87
N ARG A 44 -10.65 -16.19 -8.58
CA ARG A 44 -10.92 -17.56 -8.10
C ARG A 44 -12.39 -18.01 -8.23
N PHE A 45 -13.33 -17.08 -8.42
CA PHE A 45 -14.75 -17.41 -8.48
C PHE A 45 -15.17 -17.82 -9.91
N ASN A 46 -15.92 -18.92 -10.04
CA ASN A 46 -16.47 -19.39 -11.30
C ASN A 46 -17.88 -18.81 -11.53
N SER A 47 -18.00 -17.87 -12.47
CA SER A 47 -19.29 -17.27 -12.85
C SER A 47 -20.36 -18.27 -13.31
N LYS A 48 -20.02 -19.50 -13.71
CA LYS A 48 -21.00 -20.54 -14.10
C LYS A 48 -21.48 -21.40 -12.93
N ALA A 49 -20.75 -21.41 -11.82
CA ALA A 49 -21.12 -22.20 -10.64
C ALA A 49 -22.08 -21.39 -9.78
N LEU A 50 -23.27 -21.94 -9.52
CA LEU A 50 -24.29 -21.28 -8.69
C LEU A 50 -23.74 -20.87 -7.31
N ASP A 51 -22.95 -21.74 -6.69
CA ASP A 51 -22.32 -21.48 -5.39
C ASP A 51 -21.42 -20.25 -5.40
N ASP A 52 -20.58 -20.11 -6.42
CA ASP A 52 -19.67 -18.96 -6.54
C ASP A 52 -20.44 -17.67 -6.83
N ARG A 53 -21.52 -17.71 -7.60
CA ARG A 53 -22.36 -16.52 -7.85
C ARG A 53 -23.07 -16.03 -6.60
N LEU A 54 -23.65 -16.97 -5.85
CA LEU A 54 -24.32 -16.69 -4.58
C LEU A 54 -23.31 -16.17 -3.56
N THR A 55 -22.12 -16.79 -3.49
CA THR A 55 -21.02 -16.31 -2.65
C THR A 55 -20.54 -14.91 -3.04
N LEU A 56 -20.42 -14.62 -4.34
CA LEU A 56 -20.05 -13.30 -4.86
C LEU A 56 -21.08 -12.23 -4.51
N TYR A 57 -22.37 -12.56 -4.51
CA TYR A 57 -23.42 -11.63 -4.08
C TYR A 57 -23.26 -11.25 -2.60
N PHE A 58 -23.01 -12.23 -1.71
CA PHE A 58 -22.79 -11.91 -0.29
C PHE A 58 -21.44 -11.25 -0.03
N TRP A 59 -20.41 -11.51 -0.85
CA TRP A 59 -19.19 -10.70 -0.86
C TRP A 59 -19.48 -9.24 -1.25
N TRP A 60 -20.33 -9.04 -2.27
CA TRP A 60 -20.72 -7.71 -2.73
C TRP A 60 -21.42 -6.91 -1.63
N GLU A 61 -22.41 -7.53 -0.99
CA GLU A 61 -23.16 -6.95 0.15
C GLU A 61 -22.28 -6.65 1.36
N MET A 62 -21.21 -7.42 1.57
CA MET A 62 -20.29 -7.22 2.69
C MET A 62 -19.27 -6.10 2.43
N THR A 63 -18.63 -6.08 1.27
CA THR A 63 -17.39 -5.30 1.06
C THR A 63 -17.49 -4.29 -0.09
N ALA A 64 -18.19 -4.66 -1.15
CA ALA A 64 -18.06 -3.96 -2.43
C ALA A 64 -19.10 -2.85 -2.61
N ARG A 65 -20.27 -2.97 -1.98
CA ARG A 65 -21.35 -1.98 -2.07
C ARG A 65 -20.92 -0.56 -1.69
N GLU A 66 -20.10 -0.41 -0.65
CA GLU A 66 -19.55 0.90 -0.24
C GLU A 66 -18.42 1.37 -1.16
N THR A 67 -17.64 0.42 -1.69
CA THR A 67 -16.48 0.72 -2.56
C THR A 67 -16.91 1.17 -3.96
N TYR A 68 -18.07 0.70 -4.44
CA TYR A 68 -18.57 0.94 -5.79
C TYR A 68 -20.00 1.51 -5.77
N PRO A 69 -20.20 2.74 -5.24
CA PRO A 69 -21.54 3.29 -4.98
C PRO A 69 -22.36 3.57 -6.24
N ASP A 70 -21.72 3.70 -7.40
CA ASP A 70 -22.36 3.99 -8.69
C ASP A 70 -23.02 2.76 -9.34
N PHE A 71 -22.93 1.59 -8.69
CA PHE A 71 -23.43 0.33 -9.20
C PHE A 71 -24.16 -0.44 -8.08
N GLU A 72 -25.31 -1.03 -8.41
CA GLU A 72 -26.16 -1.77 -7.47
C GLU A 72 -26.42 -3.19 -7.99
N TRP A 73 -26.25 -4.20 -7.14
CA TRP A 73 -26.65 -5.58 -7.42
C TRP A 73 -27.93 -5.93 -6.66
N VAL A 74 -29.07 -5.87 -7.34
CA VAL A 74 -30.39 -6.24 -6.81
C VAL A 74 -30.70 -7.72 -7.11
N LEU A 75 -31.25 -8.46 -6.15
CA LEU A 75 -31.74 -9.83 -6.36
C LEU A 75 -33.10 -9.83 -7.05
N ARG A 76 -33.31 -10.78 -7.97
CA ARG A 76 -34.62 -10.96 -8.64
C ARG A 76 -35.57 -11.81 -7.78
N PRO A 77 -36.88 -11.79 -8.06
CA PRO A 77 -37.85 -12.62 -7.34
C PRO A 77 -37.48 -14.11 -7.30
N GLU A 78 -36.94 -14.66 -8.38
CA GLU A 78 -36.53 -16.07 -8.47
C GLU A 78 -35.32 -16.39 -7.58
N ASP A 79 -34.40 -15.43 -7.42
CA ASP A 79 -33.23 -15.56 -6.54
C ASP A 79 -33.67 -15.59 -5.07
N LEU A 80 -34.62 -14.73 -4.73
CA LEU A 80 -35.23 -14.68 -3.41
C LEU A 80 -36.01 -15.98 -3.13
N GLU A 81 -36.79 -16.46 -4.09
CA GLU A 81 -37.55 -17.72 -3.95
C GLU A 81 -36.63 -18.92 -3.77
N TYR A 82 -35.53 -19.02 -4.53
CA TYR A 82 -34.52 -20.07 -4.34
C TYR A 82 -33.95 -20.04 -2.92
N LEU A 83 -33.57 -18.87 -2.43
CA LEU A 83 -33.06 -18.74 -1.07
C LEU A 83 -34.12 -19.14 -0.06
N HIS A 84 -35.38 -18.77 -0.24
CA HIS A 84 -36.48 -19.15 0.64
C HIS A 84 -36.75 -20.67 0.67
N GLN A 85 -36.52 -21.41 -0.42
CA GLN A 85 -36.75 -22.86 -0.50
C GLN A 85 -35.71 -23.72 0.21
N LEU A 86 -34.47 -23.23 0.39
CA LEU A 86 -33.45 -23.97 1.15
C LEU A 86 -33.81 -23.98 2.63
N ASP A 87 -33.62 -25.07 3.37
CA ASP A 87 -33.60 -25.02 4.84
C ASP A 87 -32.19 -24.62 5.35
N ASN A 88 -32.04 -24.39 6.65
CA ASN A 88 -30.74 -24.01 7.22
C ASN A 88 -29.69 -25.09 6.94
N GLU A 89 -30.03 -26.36 7.16
CA GLU A 89 -29.15 -27.50 6.91
C GLU A 89 -28.60 -27.53 5.47
N SER A 90 -29.50 -27.39 4.49
CA SER A 90 -29.16 -27.42 3.07
C SER A 90 -28.36 -26.19 2.67
N LEU A 91 -28.67 -25.00 3.21
CA LEU A 91 -27.91 -23.79 2.92
C LEU A 91 -26.47 -23.89 3.43
N ILE A 92 -26.28 -24.40 4.65
CA ILE A 92 -24.97 -24.59 5.28
C ILE A 92 -24.17 -25.64 4.53
N ALA A 93 -24.79 -26.77 4.21
CA ALA A 93 -24.11 -27.88 3.55
C ALA A 93 -23.75 -27.56 2.09
N ARG A 94 -24.60 -26.83 1.37
CA ARG A 94 -24.42 -26.55 -0.07
C ARG A 94 -23.67 -25.26 -0.35
N HIS A 95 -23.77 -24.25 0.52
CA HIS A 95 -23.25 -22.90 0.30
C HIS A 95 -22.50 -22.31 1.52
N PRO A 96 -21.54 -23.05 2.12
CA PRO A 96 -20.92 -22.62 3.37
C PRO A 96 -20.12 -21.31 3.25
N ARG A 97 -19.48 -21.06 2.09
CA ARG A 97 -18.68 -19.84 1.85
C ARG A 97 -19.55 -18.59 1.80
N ALA A 98 -20.73 -18.69 1.19
CA ALA A 98 -21.71 -17.61 1.18
C ALA A 98 -22.19 -17.27 2.60
N VAL A 99 -22.45 -18.28 3.43
CA VAL A 99 -22.81 -18.09 4.84
C VAL A 99 -21.69 -17.39 5.59
N THR A 100 -20.41 -17.69 5.31
CA THR A 100 -19.27 -16.96 5.90
C THR A 100 -19.25 -15.48 5.52
N TYR A 101 -19.48 -15.12 4.25
CA TYR A 101 -19.56 -13.70 3.85
C TYR A 101 -20.77 -12.99 4.47
N TRP A 102 -21.90 -13.68 4.57
CA TRP A 102 -23.08 -13.16 5.26
C TRP A 102 -22.79 -12.88 6.74
N LEU A 103 -22.15 -13.80 7.45
CA LEU A 103 -21.73 -13.62 8.85
C LEU A 103 -20.86 -12.37 9.03
N GLY A 104 -20.08 -11.99 8.01
CA GLY A 104 -19.16 -10.85 7.98
C GLY A 104 -19.77 -9.47 7.77
N SER A 105 -21.08 -9.36 7.51
CA SER A 105 -21.75 -8.09 7.28
C SER A 105 -22.78 -7.78 8.37
N THR A 106 -22.96 -6.51 8.70
CA THR A 106 -24.04 -6.02 9.59
C THR A 106 -25.22 -5.42 8.80
N ALA A 107 -25.11 -5.29 7.48
CA ALA A 107 -26.17 -4.74 6.64
C ALA A 107 -27.38 -5.69 6.58
N PRO A 108 -28.63 -5.19 6.49
CA PRO A 108 -29.81 -6.06 6.33
C PRO A 108 -29.65 -6.97 5.10
N SER A 109 -29.77 -8.28 5.32
CA SER A 109 -29.61 -9.32 4.30
C SER A 109 -30.86 -10.17 4.20
N VAL A 110 -31.08 -10.79 3.04
CA VAL A 110 -32.24 -11.67 2.82
C VAL A 110 -32.21 -12.93 3.70
N LEU A 111 -31.01 -13.33 4.16
CA LEU A 111 -30.82 -14.46 5.08
C LEU A 111 -31.21 -14.13 6.52
N ASP A 112 -31.46 -12.86 6.86
CA ASP A 112 -31.77 -12.42 8.23
C ASP A 112 -33.17 -12.84 8.69
N THR A 113 -34.02 -13.27 7.75
CA THR A 113 -35.36 -13.82 8.03
C THR A 113 -35.33 -15.27 8.53
N ARG A 114 -34.14 -15.88 8.64
CA ARG A 114 -33.95 -17.28 9.05
C ARG A 114 -33.36 -17.34 10.45
N HIS A 115 -33.75 -18.33 11.26
CA HIS A 115 -33.07 -18.70 12.51
C HIS A 115 -31.66 -19.31 12.28
N LEU A 116 -30.97 -18.90 11.21
CA LEU A 116 -29.69 -19.46 10.76
C LEU A 116 -28.57 -19.22 11.78
N ALA A 117 -28.61 -18.08 12.48
CA ALA A 117 -27.70 -17.77 13.57
C ALA A 117 -27.80 -18.78 14.73
N GLU A 118 -28.99 -19.31 15.02
CA GLU A 118 -29.20 -20.31 16.09
C GLU A 118 -28.64 -21.68 15.69
N THR A 119 -28.90 -22.13 14.45
CA THR A 119 -28.36 -23.40 13.91
C THR A 119 -26.83 -23.40 13.86
N MET A 120 -26.21 -22.24 13.62
CA MET A 120 -24.75 -22.07 13.64
C MET A 120 -24.11 -22.35 15.01
N LEU A 121 -24.87 -22.25 16.10
CA LEU A 121 -24.37 -22.37 17.48
C LEU A 121 -24.47 -23.79 18.06
N GLU A 122 -25.02 -24.76 17.35
CA GLU A 122 -25.13 -26.15 17.80
C GLU A 122 -23.75 -26.84 17.96
N SER A 123 -23.51 -27.54 19.07
CA SER A 123 -22.22 -28.16 19.40
C SER A 123 -21.97 -29.51 18.71
N GLN A 124 -20.71 -29.76 18.30
CA GLN A 124 -20.20 -30.99 17.71
C GLN A 124 -18.93 -31.47 18.45
N THR A 125 -18.77 -32.78 18.66
CA THR A 125 -17.57 -33.37 19.29
C THR A 125 -16.41 -33.48 18.28
N VAL A 126 -15.20 -33.08 18.69
CA VAL A 126 -14.01 -33.05 17.82
C VAL A 126 -12.80 -33.86 18.33
N CYS A 127 -12.64 -34.07 19.66
CA CYS A 127 -11.58 -34.93 20.23
C CYS A 127 -12.15 -35.88 21.30
N GLU A 128 -12.22 -37.18 21.00
CA GLU A 128 -12.87 -38.18 21.87
C GLU A 128 -12.06 -38.50 23.14
N GLN A 129 -10.73 -38.62 23.06
CA GLN A 129 -9.85 -38.96 24.19
C GLN A 129 -9.89 -37.92 25.32
N ALA A 130 -10.22 -36.67 24.99
CA ALA A 130 -10.34 -35.55 25.92
C ALA A 130 -11.79 -35.03 26.09
N GLY A 131 -12.74 -35.49 25.27
CA GLY A 131 -14.17 -35.10 25.31
C GLY A 131 -14.45 -33.66 24.88
N LEU A 132 -13.76 -33.13 23.87
CA LEU A 132 -13.81 -31.72 23.44
C LEU A 132 -14.90 -31.46 22.37
N GLN A 133 -15.56 -30.30 22.41
CA GLN A 133 -16.66 -29.91 21.52
C GLN A 133 -16.52 -28.46 20.97
N LEU A 134 -17.01 -28.21 19.74
CA LEU A 134 -17.06 -26.89 19.08
C LEU A 134 -18.41 -26.63 18.41
N PRO A 135 -18.88 -25.37 18.28
CA PRO A 135 -20.05 -25.04 17.48
C PRO A 135 -19.85 -25.35 16.00
N ARG A 136 -20.96 -25.64 15.35
CA ARG A 136 -21.01 -25.95 13.92
C ARG A 136 -20.44 -24.86 13.03
N LEU A 137 -20.60 -23.58 13.39
CA LEU A 137 -20.02 -22.47 12.61
C LEU A 137 -18.49 -22.57 12.53
N ILE A 138 -17.82 -22.98 13.62
CA ILE A 138 -16.36 -23.02 13.69
C ILE A 138 -15.86 -24.20 12.87
N THR A 139 -16.48 -25.38 13.04
CA THR A 139 -16.13 -26.57 12.25
C THR A 139 -16.36 -26.32 10.75
N MET A 140 -17.42 -25.59 10.37
CA MET A 140 -17.68 -25.17 9.00
C MET A 140 -16.61 -24.20 8.47
N ILE A 141 -16.29 -23.13 9.21
CA ILE A 141 -15.30 -22.13 8.76
C ILE A 141 -13.92 -22.78 8.61
N VAL A 142 -13.49 -23.59 9.57
CA VAL A 142 -12.20 -24.30 9.50
C VAL A 142 -12.20 -25.27 8.32
N GLY A 143 -13.26 -26.05 8.13
CA GLY A 143 -13.34 -27.05 7.05
C GLY A 143 -13.44 -26.46 5.64
N THR A 144 -13.87 -25.20 5.50
CA THR A 144 -14.05 -24.55 4.18
C THR A 144 -12.88 -23.64 3.80
N ARG A 145 -12.01 -23.32 4.76
CA ARG A 145 -10.81 -22.51 4.58
C ARG A 145 -9.58 -23.39 4.57
N ASN A 146 -8.92 -23.50 3.42
CA ASN A 146 -7.70 -24.31 3.27
C ASN A 146 -6.58 -23.86 4.23
N ASP A 147 -6.47 -22.55 4.50
CA ASP A 147 -5.50 -22.01 5.44
C ASP A 147 -5.76 -22.49 6.88
N LEU A 148 -7.03 -22.55 7.31
CA LEU A 148 -7.39 -22.97 8.66
C LEU A 148 -7.40 -24.49 8.81
N SER A 149 -7.93 -25.24 7.85
CA SER A 149 -7.94 -26.72 7.86
C SER A 149 -6.53 -27.32 7.79
N SER A 150 -5.58 -26.64 7.14
CA SER A 150 -4.17 -27.05 7.16
C SER A 150 -3.47 -26.68 8.47
N ALA A 151 -3.94 -25.62 9.16
CA ALA A 151 -3.34 -25.13 10.39
C ALA A 151 -3.88 -25.83 11.66
N PHE A 152 -5.13 -26.30 11.65
CA PHE A 152 -5.82 -26.83 12.82
C PHE A 152 -6.27 -28.28 12.60
N ASP A 153 -5.59 -29.23 13.24
CA ASP A 153 -6.10 -30.59 13.40
C ASP A 153 -7.03 -30.67 14.62
N LEU A 154 -8.34 -30.53 14.37
CA LEU A 154 -9.36 -30.52 15.42
C LEU A 154 -9.45 -31.84 16.23
N GLY A 155 -8.78 -32.92 15.78
CA GLY A 155 -8.69 -34.19 16.50
C GLY A 155 -7.64 -34.20 17.63
N THR A 156 -6.72 -33.24 17.65
CA THR A 156 -5.64 -33.11 18.66
C THR A 156 -5.95 -32.04 19.70
N LEU A 157 -5.35 -32.14 20.90
CA LEU A 157 -5.50 -31.08 21.92
C LEU A 157 -4.92 -29.75 21.40
N THR A 158 -3.79 -29.81 20.71
CA THR A 158 -3.11 -28.62 20.16
C THR A 158 -3.93 -27.92 19.08
N GLY A 159 -4.44 -28.67 18.09
CA GLY A 159 -5.25 -28.08 17.02
C GLY A 159 -6.60 -27.54 17.51
N TYR A 160 -7.20 -28.17 18.52
CA TYR A 160 -8.40 -27.64 19.19
C TYR A 160 -8.15 -26.28 19.85
N LEU A 161 -7.09 -26.15 20.65
CA LEU A 161 -6.80 -24.90 21.37
C LEU A 161 -6.42 -23.76 20.42
N ASN A 162 -5.62 -24.03 19.39
CA ASN A 162 -5.27 -23.04 18.36
C ASN A 162 -6.50 -22.51 17.62
N CYS A 163 -7.49 -23.38 17.36
CA CYS A 163 -8.75 -22.97 16.74
C CYS A 163 -9.53 -21.99 17.64
N LEU A 164 -9.50 -22.18 18.96
CA LEU A 164 -10.14 -21.27 19.92
C LEU A 164 -9.44 -19.91 19.98
N ASP A 165 -8.11 -19.88 19.95
CA ASP A 165 -7.32 -18.64 19.92
C ASP A 165 -7.60 -17.84 18.65
N TRP A 166 -7.65 -18.51 17.50
CA TRP A 166 -8.03 -17.87 16.25
C TRP A 166 -9.46 -17.29 16.29
N TRP A 167 -10.40 -18.00 16.92
CA TRP A 167 -11.78 -17.52 17.05
C TRP A 167 -11.87 -16.21 17.86
N GLU A 168 -11.21 -16.15 19.01
CA GLU A 168 -11.21 -14.95 19.86
C GLU A 168 -10.46 -13.78 19.21
N ALA A 169 -9.34 -14.03 18.51
CA ALA A 169 -8.53 -12.98 17.90
C ALA A 169 -9.15 -12.41 16.60
N HIS A 170 -9.78 -13.27 15.80
CA HIS A 170 -10.19 -12.91 14.44
C HIS A 170 -11.60 -13.39 14.10
N GLY A 171 -11.98 -14.59 14.52
CA GLY A 171 -13.26 -15.20 14.18
C GLY A 171 -14.47 -14.36 14.59
N GLN A 172 -14.49 -13.85 15.83
CA GLN A 172 -15.60 -13.06 16.36
C GLN A 172 -15.79 -11.72 15.64
N ALA A 173 -14.70 -11.01 15.33
CA ALA A 173 -14.76 -9.74 14.58
C ALA A 173 -15.16 -9.96 13.12
N ALA A 174 -14.75 -11.08 12.53
CA ALA A 174 -15.12 -11.47 11.18
C ALA A 174 -16.56 -12.01 11.07
N CYS A 175 -17.23 -12.30 12.18
CA CYS A 175 -18.59 -12.84 12.22
C CYS A 175 -19.52 -12.03 13.15
N PRO A 176 -19.73 -10.72 12.93
CA PRO A 176 -20.51 -9.85 13.81
C PRO A 176 -21.98 -10.28 14.03
N ARG A 177 -22.54 -11.16 13.20
CA ARG A 177 -23.94 -11.63 13.33
C ARG A 177 -24.19 -12.64 14.44
N VAL A 178 -23.15 -13.28 14.96
CA VAL A 178 -23.26 -14.33 15.98
C VAL A 178 -22.34 -14.04 17.15
N THR A 179 -22.80 -14.39 18.35
CA THR A 179 -22.01 -14.24 19.58
C THR A 179 -21.84 -15.60 20.21
N TRP A 180 -20.60 -16.12 20.20
CA TRP A 180 -20.26 -17.38 20.87
C TRP A 180 -19.00 -17.21 21.71
N SER A 181 -19.07 -17.74 22.94
CA SER A 181 -17.98 -17.66 23.92
C SER A 181 -17.32 -19.02 24.11
N VAL A 182 -15.99 -18.99 24.17
CA VAL A 182 -15.17 -20.18 24.34
C VAL A 182 -15.37 -20.82 25.73
N PRO A 183 -15.37 -22.17 25.86
CA PRO A 183 -15.41 -22.85 27.16
C PRO A 183 -14.24 -22.47 28.08
N VAL A 184 -14.51 -22.41 29.39
CA VAL A 184 -13.55 -21.87 30.39
C VAL A 184 -12.73 -22.95 31.10
N SER A 185 -13.13 -24.23 31.07
CA SER A 185 -12.38 -25.32 31.74
C SER A 185 -12.63 -26.72 31.15
N TRP A 186 -11.65 -27.63 31.39
CA TRP A 186 -11.68 -29.04 30.95
C TRP A 186 -11.19 -29.99 32.07
N PRO A 187 -12.05 -30.37 33.04
CA PRO A 187 -11.65 -31.12 34.24
C PRO A 187 -10.88 -32.43 33.95
N LYS A 188 -11.27 -33.18 32.92
CA LYS A 188 -10.64 -34.47 32.54
C LYS A 188 -9.17 -34.34 32.13
N LEU A 189 -8.73 -33.14 31.73
CA LEU A 189 -7.36 -32.90 31.28
C LEU A 189 -6.37 -32.84 32.46
N VAL A 190 -6.82 -32.47 33.66
CA VAL A 190 -5.97 -32.12 34.82
C VAL A 190 -5.66 -33.30 35.75
N GLU A 191 -6.36 -34.42 35.60
CA GLU A 191 -6.18 -35.61 36.44
C GLU A 191 -4.77 -36.23 36.26
N ALA A 192 -4.17 -36.74 37.35
CA ALA A 192 -2.85 -37.37 37.34
C ALA A 192 -2.88 -38.76 36.68
N ILE A 193 -1.76 -39.17 36.08
CA ILE A 193 -1.61 -40.48 35.42
C ILE A 193 -0.96 -41.56 36.31
N ASP A 194 -0.37 -41.19 37.44
CA ASP A 194 0.37 -42.07 38.38
C ASP A 194 -0.50 -42.50 39.60
N ASP A 195 -0.14 -43.63 40.25
CA ASP A 195 -0.79 -44.14 41.48
C ASP A 195 -0.51 -43.28 42.73
N ALA A 196 -1.41 -43.32 43.71
CA ALA A 196 -1.45 -42.42 44.88
C ALA A 196 -0.26 -42.53 45.87
N ASP A 197 0.56 -43.59 45.82
CA ASP A 197 1.70 -43.80 46.74
C ASP A 197 3.03 -43.18 46.27
N ALA A 198 3.06 -42.52 45.11
CA ALA A 198 4.23 -41.80 44.60
C ALA A 198 4.33 -40.38 45.18
N ASP A 199 4.50 -40.27 46.50
CA ASP A 199 4.56 -39.02 47.28
C ASP A 199 5.79 -38.11 46.97
N ALA A 200 6.47 -38.36 45.84
CA ALA A 200 7.64 -37.62 45.40
C ALA A 200 7.34 -36.56 44.31
N MET A 201 6.45 -36.81 43.32
CA MET A 201 6.11 -35.87 42.21
C MET A 201 4.99 -36.36 41.24
N PRO A 202 3.72 -35.89 41.32
CA PRO A 202 2.61 -36.33 40.43
C PRO A 202 2.60 -35.65 39.04
N PHE A 203 2.17 -36.38 37.98
CA PHE A 203 2.19 -35.92 36.57
C PHE A 203 0.79 -35.92 35.88
N PRO A 204 0.33 -34.84 35.19
CA PRO A 204 -1.05 -34.71 34.68
C PRO A 204 -1.29 -35.21 33.24
N ARG A 205 -2.55 -35.59 32.92
CA ARG A 205 -2.96 -36.19 31.63
C ARG A 205 -2.72 -35.29 30.42
N PHE A 206 -3.03 -34.00 30.49
CA PHE A 206 -2.78 -33.08 29.38
C PHE A 206 -1.29 -32.99 29.04
N LEU A 207 -0.41 -33.03 30.04
CA LEU A 207 1.03 -32.90 29.84
C LEU A 207 1.60 -34.16 29.19
N ALA A 208 1.06 -35.32 29.55
CA ALA A 208 1.33 -36.57 28.86
C ALA A 208 0.84 -36.58 27.42
N LEU A 209 -0.37 -36.07 27.14
CA LEU A 209 -0.89 -35.94 25.76
C LEU A 209 0.01 -35.03 24.93
N ILE A 210 0.38 -33.85 25.44
CA ILE A 210 1.27 -32.91 24.73
C ILE A 210 2.65 -33.50 24.49
N ALA A 211 3.28 -34.09 25.51
CA ALA A 211 4.60 -34.72 25.38
C ALA A 211 4.58 -35.93 24.43
N THR A 212 3.43 -36.58 24.28
CA THR A 212 3.24 -37.69 23.34
C THR A 212 2.95 -37.17 21.93
N GLU A 213 2.04 -36.21 21.74
CA GLU A 213 1.66 -35.64 20.43
C GLU A 213 2.85 -34.95 19.74
N ARG A 214 3.74 -34.31 20.51
CA ARG A 214 4.85 -33.51 20.00
C ARG A 214 6.16 -34.30 19.84
N PRO A 215 6.73 -34.38 18.62
CA PRO A 215 7.98 -35.10 18.38
C PRO A 215 9.18 -34.54 19.15
N ASP A 216 9.26 -33.22 19.31
CA ASP A 216 10.37 -32.55 19.98
C ASP A 216 10.40 -32.85 21.48
N LEU A 217 9.27 -32.70 22.17
CA LEU A 217 9.17 -32.98 23.60
C LEU A 217 9.36 -34.45 23.91
N ARG A 218 8.85 -35.34 23.04
CA ARG A 218 9.02 -36.79 23.17
C ARG A 218 10.50 -37.20 23.14
N SER A 219 11.34 -36.47 22.40
CA SER A 219 12.78 -36.72 22.32
C SER A 219 13.59 -36.04 23.44
N ALA A 220 13.08 -34.93 24.00
CA ALA A 220 13.78 -34.12 24.96
C ALA A 220 13.66 -34.62 26.41
N PHE A 221 12.55 -35.29 26.75
CA PHE A 221 12.26 -35.69 28.11
C PHE A 221 12.07 -37.19 28.24
N ASP A 222 12.98 -37.84 28.97
CA ASP A 222 12.74 -39.18 29.48
C ASP A 222 11.89 -39.10 30.75
N LEU A 223 10.59 -39.38 30.60
CA LEU A 223 9.64 -39.37 31.71
C LEU A 223 9.88 -40.49 32.75
N ASN A 224 10.97 -41.27 32.63
CA ASN A 224 11.38 -42.30 33.61
C ASN A 224 12.45 -41.84 34.63
N THR A 225 13.08 -40.66 34.51
CA THR A 225 14.15 -40.16 35.42
C THR A 225 13.71 -38.97 36.29
N PHE A 226 14.39 -38.71 37.43
CA PHE A 226 14.07 -37.55 38.30
C PHE A 226 14.34 -36.22 37.58
N THR A 227 15.53 -36.05 37.00
CA THR A 227 15.89 -34.87 36.21
C THR A 227 15.06 -34.74 34.93
N GLY A 228 14.64 -35.84 34.29
CA GLY A 228 13.76 -35.83 33.10
C GLY A 228 12.30 -35.46 33.37
N ARG A 229 11.70 -35.97 34.45
CA ARG A 229 10.36 -35.53 34.92
C ARG A 229 10.39 -34.08 35.38
N LEU A 230 11.45 -33.69 36.11
CA LEU A 230 11.67 -32.32 36.55
C LEU A 230 11.87 -31.38 35.37
N ALA A 231 12.58 -31.81 34.32
CA ALA A 231 12.75 -31.06 33.08
C ALA A 231 11.44 -30.90 32.30
N CYS A 232 10.58 -31.92 32.23
CA CYS A 232 9.28 -31.81 31.58
C CYS A 232 8.29 -30.89 32.36
N LEU A 233 8.32 -30.95 33.69
CA LEU A 233 7.54 -30.04 34.55
C LEU A 233 8.09 -28.62 34.54
N SER A 234 9.42 -28.46 34.48
CA SER A 234 10.07 -27.18 34.23
C SER A 234 9.66 -26.66 32.86
N TRP A 235 9.69 -27.48 31.80
CA TRP A 235 9.21 -27.10 30.47
C TRP A 235 7.75 -26.64 30.50
N TRP A 236 6.85 -27.34 31.21
CA TRP A 236 5.48 -26.86 31.38
C TRP A 236 5.44 -25.50 32.09
N LYS A 237 6.14 -25.37 33.22
CA LYS A 237 6.21 -24.12 33.99
C LYS A 237 6.87 -22.98 33.22
N GLU A 238 7.71 -23.27 32.24
CA GLU A 238 8.50 -22.28 31.50
C GLU A 238 7.86 -21.87 30.18
N HIS A 239 7.40 -22.86 29.44
CA HIS A 239 7.00 -22.74 28.05
C HIS A 239 5.59 -23.30 27.87
N GLY A 240 5.35 -24.53 28.32
CA GLY A 240 4.09 -25.24 28.08
C GLY A 240 2.84 -24.48 28.57
N HIS A 241 2.82 -23.93 29.79
CA HIS A 241 1.66 -23.17 30.28
C HIS A 241 1.39 -21.86 29.50
N ARG A 242 2.36 -21.34 28.73
CA ARG A 242 2.17 -20.17 27.85
C ARG A 242 1.74 -20.59 26.47
N GLU A 243 2.41 -21.62 25.94
CA GLU A 243 2.04 -22.25 24.68
C GLU A 243 0.60 -22.80 24.74
N TYR A 244 0.15 -23.24 25.92
CA TYR A 244 -1.16 -23.80 26.20
C TYR A 244 -1.88 -22.99 27.29
N ALA A 245 -1.93 -21.66 27.16
CA ALA A 245 -2.45 -20.72 28.17
C ALA A 245 -3.89 -20.99 28.63
N ARG A 246 -4.69 -21.67 27.79
CA ARG A 246 -6.05 -22.06 28.12
C ARG A 246 -6.12 -23.14 29.21
N ILE A 247 -5.08 -23.97 29.37
CA ILE A 247 -5.03 -25.02 30.38
C ILE A 247 -4.54 -24.42 31.70
N ARG A 248 -5.49 -24.21 32.63
CA ARG A 248 -5.19 -23.72 33.98
C ARG A 248 -4.80 -24.87 34.90
N TRP A 249 -3.50 -25.13 34.97
CA TRP A 249 -2.93 -26.15 35.88
C TRP A 249 -1.65 -25.65 36.55
N ALA A 250 -1.50 -25.96 37.84
CA ALA A 250 -0.31 -25.66 38.62
C ALA A 250 0.27 -26.94 39.21
N ALA A 251 1.58 -27.13 39.02
CA ALA A 251 2.29 -28.24 39.63
C ALA A 251 2.28 -28.10 41.17
N PRO A 252 2.05 -29.19 41.92
CA PRO A 252 2.15 -29.16 43.38
C PRO A 252 3.61 -28.93 43.84
N PRO A 253 3.82 -28.44 45.08
CA PRO A 253 5.15 -28.15 45.61
C PRO A 253 5.98 -29.41 45.84
N ILE A 254 7.32 -29.24 45.85
CA ILE A 254 8.25 -30.31 46.22
C ILE A 254 8.00 -30.76 47.66
N GLY A 255 8.06 -32.08 47.89
CA GLY A 255 7.81 -32.65 49.21
C GLY A 255 8.80 -32.18 50.29
N ARG A 256 8.31 -32.01 51.52
CA ARG A 256 9.06 -31.46 52.68
C ARG A 256 10.42 -32.13 52.92
N ALA A 257 10.52 -33.43 52.67
CA ALA A 257 11.75 -34.22 52.87
C ALA A 257 12.94 -33.77 51.99
N MET A 258 12.70 -32.97 50.94
CA MET A 258 13.74 -32.49 50.02
C MET A 258 14.42 -31.18 50.48
N LEU A 259 13.88 -30.47 51.49
CA LEU A 259 14.33 -29.12 51.87
C LEU A 259 15.28 -29.04 53.09
N GLU A 260 15.56 -30.16 53.77
CA GLU A 260 16.39 -30.19 54.98
C GLU A 260 17.91 -30.14 54.66
N PRO A 261 18.77 -29.47 55.47
CA PRO A 261 20.22 -29.37 55.24
C PRO A 261 20.97 -30.68 55.53
N GLU A 262 22.09 -30.92 54.84
CA GLU A 262 22.81 -32.20 54.94
C GLU A 262 23.78 -32.27 56.16
N GLN A 263 24.38 -31.16 56.68
CA GLN A 263 25.15 -31.01 57.96
C GLN A 263 25.38 -29.51 58.40
N PRO A 264 25.59 -29.14 59.69
CA PRO A 264 25.84 -27.75 60.17
C PRO A 264 27.34 -27.31 60.24
N VAL A 265 27.64 -26.00 60.12
CA VAL A 265 28.99 -25.37 60.27
C VAL A 265 28.93 -24.08 61.13
N ASP A 266 29.99 -23.79 61.91
CA ASP A 266 30.13 -22.73 62.95
C ASP A 266 29.54 -21.32 62.65
N ASP A 267 29.30 -20.56 63.74
CA ASP A 267 28.52 -19.30 63.94
C ASP A 267 28.67 -18.12 62.94
N GLU A 268 29.50 -18.24 61.90
CA GLU A 268 29.65 -17.23 60.83
C GLU A 268 29.30 -17.77 59.42
N GLY A 269 28.80 -19.02 59.29
CA GLY A 269 28.55 -19.70 58.00
C GLY A 269 27.10 -19.73 57.48
N LEU A 270 26.94 -19.73 56.14
CA LEU A 270 25.65 -19.90 55.41
C LEU A 270 25.33 -21.39 55.12
N ASP A 271 24.04 -21.81 55.09
CA ASP A 271 23.53 -23.22 54.96
C ASP A 271 23.06 -23.66 53.54
N ILE A 272 23.14 -24.98 53.20
CA ILE A 272 22.76 -25.58 51.87
C ILE A 272 21.81 -26.84 52.00
N PRO A 273 20.70 -26.97 51.22
CA PRO A 273 19.65 -28.05 51.31
C PRO A 273 19.85 -29.32 50.45
N ARG A 274 19.18 -30.44 50.81
CA ARG A 274 19.31 -31.80 50.22
C ARG A 274 19.05 -31.91 48.71
N PHE A 275 18.06 -31.22 48.16
CA PHE A 275 17.80 -31.28 46.71
C PHE A 275 18.94 -30.63 45.89
N ILE A 276 19.61 -29.58 46.41
CA ILE A 276 20.80 -28.98 45.77
C ILE A 276 21.96 -29.98 45.82
N SER A 277 22.09 -30.72 46.92
CA SER A 277 23.06 -31.80 47.01
C SER A 277 22.80 -32.93 46.00
N LEU A 278 21.54 -33.33 45.76
CA LEU A 278 21.18 -34.35 44.75
C LEU A 278 21.52 -33.88 43.33
N ILE A 279 21.28 -32.60 43.03
CA ILE A 279 21.67 -31.98 41.76
C ILE A 279 23.20 -31.99 41.59
N ILE A 280 23.95 -31.57 42.62
CA ILE A 280 25.43 -31.57 42.58
C ILE A 280 25.99 -33.00 42.46
N LYS A 281 25.32 -34.01 43.05
CA LYS A 281 25.70 -35.43 42.92
C LYS A 281 25.52 -35.98 41.50
N GLU A 282 24.49 -35.53 40.78
CA GLU A 282 24.26 -35.90 39.36
C GLU A 282 25.03 -34.97 38.37
N ARG A 283 25.82 -33.97 38.85
CA ARG A 283 26.51 -32.92 38.03
C ARG A 283 28.00 -32.67 38.41
N PRO A 284 28.98 -33.17 37.64
CA PRO A 284 30.41 -33.01 37.93
C PRO A 284 30.96 -31.56 37.88
N ASP A 285 30.38 -30.68 37.07
CA ASP A 285 30.84 -29.30 36.85
C ASP A 285 30.71 -28.42 38.10
N LEU A 286 29.59 -28.56 38.82
CA LEU A 286 29.28 -27.76 40.00
C LEU A 286 30.19 -28.10 41.19
N GLN A 287 30.72 -29.32 41.23
CA GLN A 287 31.64 -29.76 42.29
C GLN A 287 32.97 -29.01 42.27
N THR A 288 33.38 -28.46 41.11
CA THR A 288 34.66 -27.75 40.95
C THR A 288 34.55 -26.25 41.25
N ALA A 289 33.37 -25.65 41.04
CA ALA A 289 33.18 -24.19 41.09
C ALA A 289 33.04 -23.60 42.51
N PHE A 290 32.55 -24.38 43.48
CA PHE A 290 32.20 -23.86 44.80
C PHE A 290 33.02 -24.49 45.92
N ASN A 291 33.79 -23.65 46.62
CA ASN A 291 34.35 -24.02 47.92
C ASN A 291 33.38 -23.64 49.03
N LEU A 292 32.62 -24.64 49.52
CA LEU A 292 31.64 -24.46 50.59
C LEU A 292 32.27 -24.17 51.98
N LEU A 293 33.55 -23.76 52.07
CA LEU A 293 34.27 -23.41 53.31
C LEU A 293 34.57 -21.90 53.54
N SER A 294 34.36 -20.98 52.58
CA SER A 294 34.68 -19.53 52.73
C SER A 294 33.45 -18.60 52.63
N PHE A 295 33.51 -17.35 53.13
CA PHE A 295 32.39 -16.38 53.03
C PHE A 295 32.06 -16.08 51.56
N THR A 296 33.06 -15.68 50.76
CA THR A 296 32.93 -15.46 49.31
C THR A 296 32.55 -16.73 48.54
N GLY A 297 32.94 -17.94 48.98
CA GLY A 297 32.58 -19.21 48.30
C GLY A 297 31.17 -19.74 48.59
N ARG A 298 30.67 -19.61 49.83
CA ARG A 298 29.29 -19.96 50.18
C ARG A 298 28.29 -18.96 49.62
N ILE A 299 28.61 -17.66 49.71
CA ILE A 299 27.80 -16.64 49.07
C ILE A 299 27.79 -16.86 47.55
N SER A 300 28.88 -17.33 46.93
CA SER A 300 28.91 -17.71 45.50
C SER A 300 28.07 -18.94 45.16
N CYS A 301 27.99 -19.97 46.01
CA CYS A 301 27.13 -21.14 45.77
C CYS A 301 25.64 -20.79 45.88
N LEU A 302 25.28 -20.01 46.90
CA LEU A 302 23.91 -19.49 47.06
C LEU A 302 23.57 -18.50 45.94
N SER A 303 24.56 -17.68 45.54
CA SER A 303 24.46 -16.81 44.36
C SER A 303 24.23 -17.63 43.10
N TRP A 304 24.97 -18.72 42.86
CA TRP A 304 24.74 -19.62 41.73
C TRP A 304 23.37 -20.28 41.78
N TRP A 305 22.88 -20.71 42.94
CA TRP A 305 21.53 -21.25 43.05
C TRP A 305 20.48 -20.18 42.70
N LEU A 306 20.67 -18.96 43.20
CA LEU A 306 19.83 -17.80 42.91
C LEU A 306 19.90 -17.38 41.44
N GLU A 307 21.07 -17.45 40.81
CA GLU A 307 21.32 -17.00 39.43
C GLU A 307 21.01 -18.05 38.37
N HIS A 308 21.36 -19.31 38.63
CA HIS A 308 21.42 -20.35 37.62
C HIS A 308 20.68 -21.62 38.05
N GLY A 309 20.83 -22.05 39.30
CA GLY A 309 20.23 -23.30 39.79
C GLY A 309 18.70 -23.29 39.74
N GLN A 310 18.06 -22.23 40.24
CA GLN A 310 16.61 -22.08 40.16
C GLN A 310 16.11 -21.99 38.72
N LEU A 311 16.90 -21.40 37.81
CA LEU A 311 16.54 -21.29 36.39
C LEU A 311 16.68 -22.62 35.65
N GLN A 312 17.66 -23.44 35.99
CA GLN A 312 17.84 -24.77 35.40
C GLN A 312 16.78 -25.75 35.91
N TYR A 313 16.29 -25.57 37.14
CA TYR A 313 15.40 -26.51 37.82
C TYR A 313 14.14 -25.83 38.34
N ARG A 314 13.42 -25.11 37.46
CA ARG A 314 12.31 -24.23 37.85
C ARG A 314 11.15 -24.94 38.52
N ALA A 315 10.94 -26.24 38.29
CA ALA A 315 9.92 -26.99 39.00
C ALA A 315 10.12 -26.96 40.54
N ILE A 316 11.34 -26.69 41.03
CA ILE A 316 11.63 -26.47 42.45
C ILE A 316 11.61 -24.97 42.77
N LYS A 317 10.71 -24.55 43.66
CA LYS A 317 10.69 -23.18 44.21
C LYS A 317 11.27 -23.20 45.62
N TRP A 318 12.56 -22.92 45.72
CA TRP A 318 13.24 -22.75 47.01
C TRP A 318 14.22 -21.59 46.93
N VAL A 319 14.11 -20.68 47.88
CA VAL A 319 14.98 -19.51 48.02
C VAL A 319 15.76 -19.68 49.31
N PRO A 320 17.08 -19.48 49.29
CA PRO A 320 17.88 -19.44 50.51
C PRO A 320 17.28 -18.44 51.52
N PRO A 321 17.33 -18.72 52.82
CA PRO A 321 16.92 -17.75 53.84
C PRO A 321 17.77 -16.46 53.75
N GLY A 322 17.22 -15.35 54.22
CA GLY A 322 17.86 -14.02 54.10
C GLY A 322 19.21 -13.92 54.80
N MET A 323 20.08 -13.08 54.23
CA MET A 323 21.40 -12.81 54.81
C MET A 323 21.27 -12.18 56.21
N PRO A 324 22.21 -12.45 57.13
CA PRO A 324 22.16 -11.91 58.49
C PRO A 324 22.12 -10.37 58.53
N ALA A 325 21.22 -9.81 59.35
CA ALA A 325 21.00 -8.36 59.48
C ALA A 325 22.26 -7.50 59.78
N PRO A 326 23.28 -7.96 60.53
CA PRO A 326 24.48 -7.16 60.80
C PRO A 326 25.27 -6.72 59.56
N LEU A 327 25.05 -7.34 58.39
CA LEU A 327 25.74 -7.00 57.14
C LEU A 327 25.28 -5.68 56.51
N PHE A 328 24.11 -5.15 56.87
CA PHE A 328 23.46 -4.05 56.14
C PHE A 328 23.43 -2.69 56.87
N VAL A 329 24.16 -2.54 57.98
CA VAL A 329 24.21 -1.27 58.75
C VAL A 329 24.91 -0.16 57.93
N MET A 330 24.31 1.05 57.89
CA MET A 330 24.80 2.22 57.14
C MET A 330 25.82 3.06 57.94
N GLU A 331 26.88 3.52 57.27
CA GLU A 331 27.98 4.30 57.81
C GLU A 331 28.01 5.71 57.15
N TRP A 332 27.82 6.77 57.94
CA TRP A 332 27.68 8.17 57.48
C TRP A 332 29.01 8.94 57.43
N GLY A 333 29.08 9.95 56.54
CA GLY A 333 30.22 10.88 56.43
C GLY A 333 30.11 12.15 57.29
N ALA A 334 31.09 13.04 57.21
CA ALA A 334 31.21 14.22 58.09
C ALA A 334 30.47 15.50 57.62
N HIS A 335 30.11 15.64 56.33
CA HIS A 335 29.42 16.82 55.76
C HIS A 335 27.91 16.55 55.51
N PRO A 336 27.01 17.53 55.73
CA PRO A 336 25.55 17.33 55.59
C PRO A 336 25.08 16.99 54.17
N ASP A 337 25.82 17.43 53.14
CA ASP A 337 25.51 17.11 51.73
C ASP A 337 26.15 15.78 51.25
N TRP A 338 26.81 14.98 52.12
CA TRP A 338 27.44 13.70 51.74
C TRP A 338 26.53 12.47 51.90
N LEU A 339 26.80 11.42 51.09
CA LEU A 339 25.98 10.20 50.99
C LEU A 339 26.46 9.04 51.92
N PRO A 340 25.59 8.18 52.49
CA PRO A 340 26.00 7.04 53.36
C PRO A 340 26.35 5.74 52.60
N VAL A 341 27.14 4.81 53.20
CA VAL A 341 27.53 3.48 52.61
C VAL A 341 27.40 2.28 53.59
N PRO A 342 27.14 1.03 53.15
CA PRO A 342 26.82 -0.13 54.02
C PRO A 342 28.00 -1.04 54.41
N ARG A 343 27.88 -1.79 55.52
CA ARG A 343 28.95 -2.64 56.09
C ARG A 343 29.44 -3.80 55.20
N PHE A 344 28.57 -4.50 54.47
CA PHE A 344 29.01 -5.56 53.55
C PHE A 344 29.90 -5.00 52.42
N LEU A 345 29.65 -3.77 51.97
CA LEU A 345 30.45 -3.13 50.91
C LEU A 345 31.86 -2.88 51.43
N ARG A 346 32.00 -2.53 52.71
CA ARG A 346 33.30 -2.47 53.38
C ARG A 346 33.99 -3.84 53.45
N LEU A 347 33.28 -4.93 53.75
CA LEU A 347 33.85 -6.30 53.80
C LEU A 347 34.32 -6.78 52.41
N ILE A 348 33.57 -6.44 51.36
CA ILE A 348 33.96 -6.71 49.97
C ILE A 348 35.21 -5.89 49.60
N LEU A 349 35.22 -4.58 49.88
CA LEU A 349 36.37 -3.70 49.61
C LEU A 349 37.64 -4.08 50.41
N GLN A 350 37.51 -4.88 51.49
CA GLN A 350 38.63 -5.45 52.26
C GLN A 350 39.23 -6.69 51.61
N GLU A 351 38.43 -7.52 50.94
CA GLU A 351 38.88 -8.69 50.16
C GLU A 351 39.15 -8.33 48.67
N ARG A 352 39.02 -7.05 48.26
CA ARG A 352 39.13 -6.54 46.86
C ARG A 352 39.97 -5.26 46.70
N PRO A 353 41.30 -5.37 46.44
CA PRO A 353 42.21 -4.24 46.28
C PRO A 353 41.96 -3.32 45.07
N ASP A 354 41.23 -3.78 44.06
CA ASP A 354 41.04 -3.13 42.76
C ASP A 354 40.15 -1.86 42.78
N LEU A 355 39.41 -1.60 43.86
CA LEU A 355 38.32 -0.60 43.88
C LEU A 355 38.60 0.66 44.71
N GLN A 356 39.75 0.75 45.38
CA GLN A 356 39.98 1.78 46.41
C GLN A 356 40.30 3.19 45.87
N GLY A 357 40.69 3.34 44.59
CA GLY A 357 41.18 4.62 44.03
C GLY A 357 40.10 5.63 43.58
N SER A 358 38.97 5.15 43.05
CA SER A 358 37.87 5.97 42.51
C SER A 358 36.71 6.20 43.49
N CYS A 359 36.65 5.36 44.53
CA CYS A 359 35.59 5.31 45.53
C CYS A 359 36.04 5.94 46.87
N ASN A 360 36.62 7.14 46.82
CA ASN A 360 37.04 7.85 48.03
C ASN A 360 35.81 8.29 48.84
N LEU A 361 35.66 7.73 50.04
CA LEU A 361 34.53 7.98 50.93
C LEU A 361 34.56 9.37 51.61
N ASP A 362 35.39 10.34 51.20
CA ASP A 362 35.47 11.70 51.78
C ASP A 362 34.99 12.85 50.86
N SER A 363 34.08 12.61 49.89
CA SER A 363 33.45 13.65 49.04
C SER A 363 32.06 13.25 48.55
N PHE A 364 31.24 14.21 48.05
CA PHE A 364 29.93 13.91 47.45
C PHE A 364 30.09 13.00 46.22
N ILE A 365 30.92 13.40 45.25
CA ILE A 365 31.23 12.61 44.04
C ILE A 365 31.86 11.24 44.39
N GLY A 366 32.80 11.15 45.34
CA GLY A 366 33.48 9.88 45.66
C GLY A 366 32.59 8.84 46.35
N ARG A 367 31.66 9.29 47.21
CA ARG A 367 30.59 8.43 47.77
C ARG A 367 29.56 8.08 46.72
N LEU A 368 29.24 9.02 45.82
CA LEU A 368 28.39 8.77 44.66
C LEU A 368 29.02 7.71 43.72
N ASN A 369 30.34 7.69 43.56
CA ASN A 369 31.07 6.67 42.79
C ASN A 369 31.05 5.29 43.45
N ALA A 370 31.21 5.19 44.78
CA ALA A 370 31.15 3.91 45.50
C ALA A 370 29.76 3.27 45.40
N LEU A 371 28.73 4.10 45.53
CA LEU A 371 27.34 3.69 45.30
C LEU A 371 27.10 3.34 43.83
N SER A 372 27.63 4.14 42.90
CA SER A 372 27.53 3.86 41.46
C SER A 372 28.23 2.54 41.08
N TRP A 373 29.39 2.21 41.68
CA TRP A 373 30.06 0.92 41.46
C TRP A 373 29.25 -0.27 41.99
N TRP A 374 28.66 -0.15 43.18
CA TRP A 374 27.80 -1.21 43.71
C TRP A 374 26.59 -1.42 42.77
N VAL A 375 25.99 -0.32 42.33
CA VAL A 375 24.88 -0.31 41.37
C VAL A 375 25.29 -0.90 40.01
N GLU A 376 26.50 -0.64 39.55
CA GLU A 376 26.96 -1.04 38.22
C GLU A 376 27.52 -2.46 38.17
N HIS A 377 28.22 -2.90 39.22
CA HIS A 377 29.04 -4.12 39.20
C HIS A 377 28.85 -5.01 40.43
N GLY A 378 28.73 -4.42 41.62
CA GLY A 378 28.74 -5.16 42.89
C GLY A 378 27.52 -6.07 43.08
N GLN A 379 26.32 -5.59 42.74
CA GLN A 379 25.09 -6.37 42.82
C GLN A 379 25.10 -7.60 41.92
N PHE A 380 25.75 -7.53 40.76
CA PHE A 380 25.84 -8.65 39.82
C PHE A 380 26.83 -9.73 40.25
N GLN A 381 27.90 -9.34 40.94
CA GLN A 381 28.91 -10.30 41.39
C GLN A 381 28.44 -11.07 42.63
N TYR A 382 27.51 -10.51 43.42
CA TYR A 382 27.08 -11.06 44.71
C TYR A 382 25.56 -10.93 44.91
N PRO A 383 24.74 -11.56 44.04
CA PRO A 383 23.27 -11.44 44.05
C PRO A 383 22.61 -11.97 45.33
N ALA A 384 23.31 -12.80 46.10
CA ALA A 384 22.82 -13.28 47.38
C ALA A 384 22.81 -12.18 48.47
N ILE A 385 23.54 -11.08 48.26
CA ILE A 385 23.46 -9.86 49.09
C ILE A 385 22.43 -8.93 48.47
N LEU A 386 21.20 -8.98 48.99
CA LEU A 386 20.12 -8.10 48.58
C LEU A 386 20.21 -6.76 49.31
N TRP A 387 21.14 -5.90 48.87
CA TRP A 387 21.18 -4.51 49.28
C TRP A 387 20.96 -3.60 48.07
N ASP A 388 19.79 -2.96 48.08
CA ASP A 388 19.54 -1.87 47.16
C ASP A 388 20.30 -0.65 47.66
N ALA A 389 21.01 0.00 46.74
CA ALA A 389 21.55 1.31 47.04
C ALA A 389 20.36 2.23 47.25
N SER A 390 20.01 2.48 48.51
CA SER A 390 18.85 3.25 48.91
C SER A 390 18.75 4.53 48.09
N ALA A 391 17.53 4.88 47.67
CA ALA A 391 17.27 6.11 46.92
C ALA A 391 18.04 7.26 47.57
N LEU A 392 18.83 7.93 46.73
CA LEU A 392 19.46 9.16 47.16
C LEU A 392 18.37 10.09 47.71
N PRO A 393 18.67 10.93 48.71
CA PRO A 393 17.67 11.74 49.41
C PRO A 393 16.70 12.44 48.43
N ALA A 394 15.38 12.29 48.64
CA ALA A 394 14.35 12.74 47.69
C ALA A 394 14.44 14.23 47.33
N ALA A 395 14.94 15.05 48.25
CA ALA A 395 15.18 16.47 48.05
C ALA A 395 16.10 16.77 46.85
N LEU A 396 16.86 15.79 46.34
CA LEU A 396 17.70 15.90 45.16
C LEU A 396 16.92 15.98 43.84
N PHE A 397 15.67 15.51 43.79
CA PHE A 397 14.90 15.40 42.54
C PHE A 397 13.80 16.46 42.40
N ASP A 398 13.68 17.37 43.36
CA ASP A 398 12.69 18.45 43.30
C ASP A 398 12.94 19.33 42.06
N MET A 399 11.89 19.52 41.26
CA MET A 399 11.93 20.34 40.04
C MET A 399 11.84 21.81 40.44
N GLU A 400 12.92 22.55 40.20
CA GLU A 400 13.04 23.95 40.55
C GLU A 400 12.74 24.83 39.33
N PRO A 401 11.85 25.84 39.47
CA PRO A 401 11.72 26.88 38.45
C PRO A 401 13.00 27.70 38.37
N GLY A 402 13.22 28.32 37.22
CA GLY A 402 14.26 29.34 37.12
C GLY A 402 13.94 30.58 37.90
N GLU A 403 14.98 31.33 38.26
CA GLU A 403 14.80 32.64 38.89
C GLU A 403 14.06 33.60 37.95
N HIS A 404 14.23 33.46 36.62
CA HIS A 404 13.64 34.34 35.62
C HIS A 404 12.84 33.66 34.48
N CYS A 405 12.86 32.32 34.39
CA CYS A 405 12.17 31.55 33.36
C CYS A 405 11.37 30.39 33.97
N ALA A 406 10.05 30.41 33.78
CA ALA A 406 9.14 29.46 34.43
C ALA A 406 9.11 28.07 33.77
N LEU A 407 9.53 27.95 32.51
CA LEU A 407 9.61 26.69 31.76
C LEU A 407 10.81 26.72 30.82
N PRO A 408 11.50 25.59 30.55
CA PRO A 408 11.31 24.29 31.19
C PRO A 408 11.92 24.22 32.62
N LEU A 409 11.41 23.35 33.49
CA LEU A 409 11.90 23.15 34.88
C LEU A 409 13.15 22.23 34.93
N ILE A 410 14.02 22.33 35.95
CA ILE A 410 15.22 21.46 36.14
C ILE A 410 15.32 20.87 37.58
N PRO A 411 15.93 19.70 37.81
CA PRO A 411 16.07 19.08 39.15
C PRO A 411 17.25 19.61 40.00
N ARG A 412 17.17 19.52 41.33
CA ARG A 412 18.22 19.95 42.27
C ARG A 412 19.55 19.20 42.15
N PHE A 413 19.57 17.91 41.82
CA PHE A 413 20.83 17.16 41.68
C PHE A 413 21.67 17.68 40.51
N LEU A 414 21.02 18.09 39.40
CA LEU A 414 21.73 18.70 38.28
C LEU A 414 22.40 20.00 38.69
N ARG A 415 21.77 20.76 39.59
CA ARG A 415 22.35 21.97 40.19
C ARG A 415 23.55 21.66 41.09
N LEU A 416 23.51 20.58 41.87
CA LEU A 416 24.64 20.15 42.72
C LEU A 416 25.83 19.64 41.89
N ILE A 417 25.56 18.85 40.85
CA ILE A 417 26.56 18.44 39.86
C ILE A 417 27.18 19.67 39.20
N TRP A 418 26.34 20.58 38.70
CA TRP A 418 26.77 21.86 38.12
C TRP A 418 27.62 22.68 39.10
N SER A 419 27.36 22.62 40.41
CA SER A 419 28.12 23.37 41.43
C SER A 419 29.53 22.81 41.71
N GLU A 420 29.75 21.50 41.59
CA GLU A 420 31.07 20.85 41.76
C GLU A 420 31.82 20.64 40.41
N ARG A 421 31.20 21.01 39.28
CA ARG A 421 31.72 20.83 37.89
C ARG A 421 31.89 22.16 37.14
N PRO A 422 33.10 22.75 37.11
CA PRO A 422 33.37 24.03 36.42
C PRO A 422 33.11 24.03 34.90
N ASP A 423 33.21 22.87 34.26
CA ASP A 423 32.97 22.68 32.83
C ASP A 423 31.50 22.95 32.44
N LEU A 424 30.54 22.48 33.25
CA LEU A 424 29.11 22.64 33.00
C LEU A 424 28.62 24.07 33.26
N GLN A 425 29.26 24.79 34.18
CA GLN A 425 28.93 26.20 34.49
C GLN A 425 29.15 27.14 33.30
N SER A 426 30.15 26.83 32.47
CA SER A 426 30.50 27.68 31.33
C SER A 426 29.60 27.45 30.10
N ALA A 427 28.92 26.31 30.02
CA ALA A 427 28.21 25.88 28.82
C ALA A 427 26.71 26.24 28.79
N PHE A 428 26.05 26.38 29.95
CA PHE A 428 24.59 26.51 30.02
C PHE A 428 24.15 27.69 30.91
N ASN A 429 23.48 28.70 30.30
CA ASN A 429 22.81 29.78 31.03
C ASN A 429 21.36 29.40 31.38
N LEU A 430 21.11 29.09 32.65
CA LEU A 430 19.82 28.56 33.10
C LEU A 430 18.69 29.61 33.17
N ASP A 431 18.82 30.82 32.62
CA ASP A 431 17.76 31.84 32.60
C ASP A 431 16.98 31.97 31.26
N SER A 432 17.35 31.24 30.20
CA SER A 432 16.62 31.23 28.90
C SER A 432 15.88 29.92 28.65
N PHE A 433 14.73 29.99 27.96
CA PHE A 433 13.94 28.81 27.55
C PHE A 433 14.79 27.83 26.72
N GLY A 434 15.51 28.34 25.70
CA GLY A 434 16.35 27.52 24.83
C GLY A 434 17.57 26.89 25.52
N ALA A 435 18.21 27.61 26.45
CA ALA A 435 19.39 27.11 27.17
C ALA A 435 19.04 26.04 28.23
N ARG A 436 17.90 26.19 28.91
CA ARG A 436 17.37 25.13 29.80
C ARG A 436 17.01 23.86 29.01
N LEU A 437 16.39 24.02 27.85
CA LEU A 437 16.09 22.90 26.95
C LEU A 437 17.37 22.17 26.51
N SER A 438 18.45 22.93 26.25
CA SER A 438 19.76 22.37 25.89
C SER A 438 20.46 21.66 27.06
N PHE A 439 20.37 22.16 28.29
CA PHE A 439 20.96 21.52 29.46
C PHE A 439 20.25 20.21 29.84
N LEU A 440 18.91 20.18 29.69
CA LEU A 440 18.13 18.96 29.79
C LEU A 440 18.54 17.92 28.73
N THR A 441 18.91 18.40 27.54
CA THR A 441 19.42 17.55 26.46
C THR A 441 20.81 16.98 26.82
N TRP A 442 21.73 17.77 27.37
CA TRP A 442 23.04 17.27 27.84
C TRP A 442 22.93 16.17 28.90
N TRP A 443 22.02 16.29 29.87
CA TRP A 443 21.82 15.20 30.83
C TRP A 443 21.38 13.92 30.14
N ASP A 444 20.52 14.04 29.12
CA ASP A 444 20.05 12.90 28.33
C ASP A 444 21.13 12.34 27.41
N ASP A 445 22.08 13.15 26.96
CA ASP A 445 23.14 12.71 26.06
C ASP A 445 24.34 12.11 26.82
N ASP A 446 24.72 12.68 27.97
CA ASP A 446 25.98 12.34 28.65
C ASP A 446 25.84 12.13 30.17
N GLY A 447 25.16 13.04 30.88
CA GLY A 447 25.24 13.13 32.35
C GLY A 447 24.69 11.92 33.11
N LYS A 448 23.67 11.25 32.57
CA LYS A 448 23.05 10.06 33.18
C LYS A 448 23.95 8.82 33.17
N ASP A 449 24.87 8.73 32.21
CA ASP A 449 25.77 7.58 32.07
C ASP A 449 27.00 7.71 33.00
N GLU A 450 27.38 8.93 33.37
CA GLU A 450 28.48 9.18 34.30
C GLU A 450 28.13 8.84 35.76
N TYR A 451 26.85 8.93 36.16
CA TYR A 451 26.42 8.86 37.57
C TYR A 451 25.24 7.92 37.79
N LEU A 452 25.48 6.61 37.62
CA LEU A 452 24.45 5.55 37.66
C LEU A 452 23.64 5.45 38.97
N ALA A 453 24.17 5.96 40.08
CA ALA A 453 23.41 6.06 41.32
C ALA A 453 22.26 7.09 41.26
N ILE A 454 22.28 8.04 40.33
CA ILE A 454 21.20 9.01 40.07
C ILE A 454 20.29 8.47 38.96
N LYS A 455 19.10 7.99 39.34
CA LYS A 455 18.10 7.48 38.39
C LYS A 455 17.09 8.58 38.06
N TRP A 456 17.38 9.42 37.07
CA TRP A 456 16.47 10.45 36.57
C TRP A 456 16.47 10.49 35.04
N VAL A 457 15.28 10.38 34.44
CA VAL A 457 15.06 10.45 32.99
C VAL A 457 14.10 11.60 32.71
N PRO A 458 14.44 12.53 31.79
CA PRO A 458 13.49 13.55 31.36
C PRO A 458 12.27 12.89 30.70
N ALA A 459 11.07 13.11 31.20
CA ALA A 459 9.84 12.47 30.69
C ALA A 459 9.34 13.04 29.34
N GLY A 460 10.25 13.52 28.48
CA GLY A 460 9.93 14.47 27.42
C GLY A 460 9.60 15.85 27.99
N VAL A 461 9.60 16.89 27.14
CA VAL A 461 9.28 18.24 27.62
C VAL A 461 7.81 18.25 28.11
N PRO A 462 7.52 18.52 29.40
CA PRO A 462 6.22 18.20 30.01
C PRO A 462 4.98 18.88 29.42
N GLY A 463 3.82 18.28 29.75
CA GLY A 463 2.50 18.42 29.14
C GLY A 463 1.82 19.79 28.97
N PRO A 464 2.07 20.87 29.74
CA PRO A 464 1.40 22.15 29.44
C PRO A 464 1.84 22.76 28.09
N LEU A 465 2.96 22.33 27.51
CA LEU A 465 3.47 22.86 26.25
C LEU A 465 2.55 22.61 25.04
N PHE A 466 1.82 21.49 25.00
CA PHE A 466 0.99 21.09 23.86
C PHE A 466 -0.50 21.39 24.03
N GLU A 467 -0.89 22.01 25.14
CA GLU A 467 -2.27 22.44 25.35
C GLU A 467 -2.66 23.49 24.31
N MET A 468 -3.77 23.23 23.61
CA MET A 468 -4.28 24.11 22.56
C MET A 468 -5.08 25.25 23.17
N ASP A 469 -4.72 26.46 22.80
CA ASP A 469 -5.46 27.68 23.07
C ASP A 469 -6.35 28.02 21.88
N TRP A 470 -7.64 27.70 22.01
CA TRP A 470 -8.68 27.97 21.01
C TRP A 470 -9.00 29.47 20.90
N GLY A 471 -8.53 30.28 21.85
CA GLY A 471 -8.89 31.69 21.96
C GLY A 471 -10.39 31.89 22.22
N ALA A 472 -10.87 33.12 22.02
CA ALA A 472 -12.20 33.55 22.44
C ALA A 472 -13.23 33.69 21.30
N HIS A 473 -12.79 33.67 20.04
CA HIS A 473 -13.64 33.88 18.87
C HIS A 473 -13.91 32.55 18.14
N PRO A 474 -15.16 32.25 17.71
CA PRO A 474 -15.51 30.98 17.08
C PRO A 474 -14.81 30.72 15.74
N ASP A 475 -14.38 31.78 15.05
CA ASP A 475 -13.65 31.69 13.77
C ASP A 475 -12.12 31.58 13.94
N TRP A 476 -11.57 31.60 15.17
CA TRP A 476 -10.13 31.56 15.38
C TRP A 476 -9.53 30.14 15.31
N LEU A 477 -8.28 30.07 14.86
CA LEU A 477 -7.52 28.83 14.81
C LEU A 477 -6.80 28.56 16.14
N PRO A 478 -6.76 27.30 16.62
CA PRO A 478 -6.12 27.00 17.90
C PRO A 478 -4.59 27.00 17.81
N LEU A 479 -3.89 27.53 18.83
CA LEU A 479 -2.42 27.54 18.92
C LEU A 479 -1.90 26.79 20.17
N PRO A 480 -0.82 26.00 20.09
CA PRO A 480 -0.24 25.32 21.26
C PRO A 480 0.65 26.25 22.12
N ARG A 481 0.73 26.02 23.44
CA ARG A 481 1.50 26.89 24.37
C ARG A 481 3.00 27.01 24.06
N PHE A 482 3.63 25.96 23.52
CA PHE A 482 5.04 26.02 23.15
C PHE A 482 5.28 27.05 22.03
N LEU A 483 4.34 27.16 21.09
CA LEU A 483 4.45 28.09 19.98
C LEU A 483 4.34 29.52 20.52
N ARG A 484 3.50 29.77 21.52
CA ARG A 484 3.45 31.05 22.25
C ARG A 484 4.74 31.36 23.00
N ALA A 485 5.33 30.40 23.71
CA ALA A 485 6.62 30.63 24.39
C ALA A 485 7.75 30.97 23.40
N ILE A 486 7.73 30.36 22.21
CA ILE A 486 8.63 30.74 21.11
C ILE A 486 8.33 32.17 20.65
N LEU A 487 7.06 32.52 20.44
CA LEU A 487 6.67 33.88 20.05
C LEU A 487 7.05 34.92 21.11
N ASP A 488 6.94 34.62 22.40
CA ASP A 488 7.33 35.52 23.51
C ASP A 488 8.84 35.85 23.51
N GLU A 489 9.71 34.88 23.18
CA GLU A 489 11.16 35.06 23.07
C GLU A 489 11.59 35.63 21.69
N ARG A 490 10.84 35.30 20.63
CA ARG A 490 11.13 35.67 19.24
C ARG A 490 10.37 36.91 18.81
N VAL A 491 10.93 38.07 19.17
CA VAL A 491 10.41 39.41 18.81
C VAL A 491 10.22 39.56 17.29
N ASP A 492 11.01 38.86 16.46
CA ASP A 492 10.90 38.87 15.00
C ASP A 492 9.60 38.26 14.47
N LEU A 493 8.94 37.37 15.22
CA LEU A 493 7.71 36.67 14.79
C LEU A 493 6.43 37.30 15.34
N GLN A 494 6.49 38.04 16.44
CA GLN A 494 5.32 38.58 17.15
C GLN A 494 4.43 39.47 16.28
N ALA A 495 5.04 40.31 15.44
CA ALA A 495 4.29 41.22 14.57
C ALA A 495 3.54 40.49 13.43
N PHE A 496 4.03 39.33 12.99
CA PHE A 496 3.45 38.55 11.88
C PHE A 496 2.41 37.53 12.37
N CYS A 497 2.56 37.05 13.59
CA CYS A 497 1.76 35.98 14.20
C CYS A 497 0.85 36.48 15.33
N ALA A 498 0.17 37.62 15.13
CA ALA A 498 -0.68 38.23 16.16
C ALA A 498 -1.78 37.26 16.66
N GLU A 499 -1.79 36.96 17.96
CA GLU A 499 -2.65 35.93 18.55
C GLU A 499 -4.13 36.31 18.68
N ASP A 500 -4.49 37.56 18.39
CA ASP A 500 -5.84 38.13 18.51
C ASP A 500 -6.56 38.29 17.15
N SER A 501 -6.07 37.59 16.11
CA SER A 501 -6.65 37.63 14.75
C SER A 501 -6.66 36.24 14.10
N PHE A 502 -7.59 36.00 13.19
CA PHE A 502 -7.61 34.77 12.39
C PHE A 502 -6.33 34.65 11.55
N ILE A 503 -5.90 35.73 10.91
CA ILE A 503 -4.71 35.77 10.06
C ILE A 503 -3.43 35.56 10.87
N GLY A 504 -3.26 36.21 12.02
CA GLY A 504 -2.06 36.03 12.82
C GLY A 504 -1.92 34.61 13.37
N ARG A 505 -3.04 33.96 13.72
CA ARG A 505 -3.06 32.52 14.07
C ARG A 505 -2.79 31.62 12.86
N LEU A 506 -3.34 31.93 11.69
CA LEU A 506 -3.07 31.20 10.44
C LEU A 506 -1.60 31.33 10.00
N ASN A 507 -1.00 32.50 10.22
CA ASN A 507 0.42 32.79 9.98
C ASN A 507 1.31 32.00 10.93
N ALA A 508 0.96 31.91 12.22
CA ALA A 508 1.70 31.09 13.18
C ALA A 508 1.71 29.60 12.79
N LEU A 509 0.58 29.07 12.34
CA LEU A 509 0.47 27.70 11.84
C LEU A 509 1.23 27.51 10.52
N SER A 510 1.13 28.46 9.59
CA SER A 510 1.84 28.39 8.31
C SER A 510 3.36 28.48 8.50
N TRP A 511 3.84 29.34 9.43
CA TRP A 511 5.24 29.42 9.81
C TRP A 511 5.75 28.12 10.46
N TRP A 512 4.93 27.47 11.29
CA TRP A 512 5.30 26.18 11.86
C TRP A 512 5.50 25.11 10.78
N VAL A 513 4.58 25.06 9.80
CA VAL A 513 4.63 24.13 8.65
C VAL A 513 5.86 24.40 7.77
N GLU A 514 6.20 25.67 7.56
CA GLU A 514 7.31 26.04 6.66
C GLU A 514 8.69 25.98 7.34
N HIS A 515 8.78 26.34 8.62
CA HIS A 515 10.07 26.58 9.28
C HIS A 515 10.18 25.98 10.69
N GLY A 516 9.13 26.10 11.52
CA GLY A 516 9.21 25.78 12.95
C GLY A 516 9.65 24.35 13.27
N GLN A 517 9.18 23.37 12.49
CA GLN A 517 9.54 21.95 12.66
C GLN A 517 11.04 21.69 12.51
N SER A 518 11.73 22.46 11.66
CA SER A 518 13.17 22.30 11.44
C SER A 518 14.03 22.96 12.51
N GLN A 519 13.54 24.05 13.11
CA GLN A 519 14.32 24.86 14.07
C GLN A 519 14.24 24.31 15.50
N TYR A 520 13.19 23.54 15.83
CA TYR A 520 12.96 23.01 17.19
C TYR A 520 12.68 21.49 17.17
N PRO A 521 13.69 20.65 16.81
CA PRO A 521 13.50 19.21 16.60
C PRO A 521 13.12 18.44 17.87
N SER A 522 13.38 19.00 19.06
CA SER A 522 12.95 18.44 20.34
C SER A 522 11.44 18.58 20.58
N ILE A 523 10.72 19.38 19.78
CA ILE A 523 9.26 19.58 19.83
C ILE A 523 8.61 18.82 18.67
N ARG A 524 7.98 17.67 18.97
CA ARG A 524 7.34 16.80 17.95
C ARG A 524 5.84 17.09 17.82
N TRP A 525 5.45 18.01 16.93
CA TRP A 525 4.04 18.40 16.71
C TRP A 525 3.69 18.61 15.23
N VAL A 526 2.54 18.06 14.80
CA VAL A 526 2.01 18.14 13.42
C VAL A 526 0.71 18.95 13.39
N THR A 527 0.57 19.84 12.41
CA THR A 527 -0.62 20.70 12.26
C THR A 527 -1.86 19.86 11.94
N PRO A 528 -2.95 19.93 12.73
CA PRO A 528 -4.19 19.22 12.46
C PRO A 528 -4.95 19.77 11.24
N GLY A 529 -5.90 18.97 10.70
CA GLY A 529 -6.77 19.40 9.60
C GLY A 529 -7.64 20.60 9.99
N LEU A 530 -7.77 21.57 9.08
CA LEU A 530 -8.57 22.77 9.33
C LEU A 530 -10.09 22.45 9.36
N PRO A 531 -10.91 23.20 10.12
CA PRO A 531 -12.36 23.00 10.20
C PRO A 531 -13.04 23.04 8.82
N ALA A 532 -14.00 22.15 8.58
CA ALA A 532 -14.68 22.01 7.29
C ALA A 532 -15.55 23.23 6.94
N GLU A 533 -16.05 23.91 7.96
CA GLU A 533 -16.87 25.12 7.91
C GLU A 533 -16.16 26.26 7.16
N LEU A 534 -14.81 26.27 7.19
CA LEU A 534 -14.00 27.24 6.47
C LEU A 534 -14.12 27.11 4.94
N PHE A 535 -14.53 25.96 4.42
CA PHE A 535 -14.61 25.68 2.98
C PHE A 535 -16.04 25.80 2.42
N GLU A 536 -17.02 26.16 3.25
CA GLU A 536 -18.39 26.38 2.81
C GLU A 536 -18.49 27.59 1.87
N MET A 537 -19.30 27.47 0.81
CA MET A 537 -19.44 28.50 -0.22
C MET A 537 -20.51 29.53 0.19
N GLU A 538 -20.09 30.77 0.41
CA GLU A 538 -20.94 31.86 0.90
C GLU A 538 -21.49 32.73 -0.24
N PRO A 539 -22.81 33.00 -0.28
CA PRO A 539 -23.37 34.01 -1.18
C PRO A 539 -22.98 35.42 -0.71
N GLY A 540 -22.78 36.33 -1.66
CA GLY A 540 -22.65 37.76 -1.31
C GLY A 540 -23.96 38.38 -0.85
N GLU A 541 -23.93 39.66 -0.46
CA GLU A 541 -25.13 40.43 -0.07
C GLU A 541 -26.24 40.39 -1.12
N HIS A 542 -25.87 40.13 -2.38
CA HIS A 542 -26.79 39.88 -3.47
C HIS A 542 -26.66 38.43 -3.96
N CYS A 543 -27.79 37.70 -3.96
CA CYS A 543 -27.90 36.30 -4.44
C CYS A 543 -27.66 36.13 -5.97
N ALA A 544 -27.08 37.14 -6.61
CA ALA A 544 -26.74 37.19 -8.03
C ALA A 544 -25.24 37.10 -8.31
N LEU A 545 -24.39 37.11 -7.28
CA LEU A 545 -22.92 37.15 -7.38
C LEU A 545 -22.26 35.76 -7.27
N PRO A 546 -21.02 35.58 -7.75
CA PRO A 546 -20.26 34.34 -7.57
C PRO A 546 -20.03 34.01 -6.09
N LEU A 547 -20.17 32.74 -5.73
CA LEU A 547 -19.91 32.26 -4.36
C LEU A 547 -18.41 32.24 -4.06
N ILE A 548 -18.01 32.55 -2.83
CA ILE A 548 -16.63 32.44 -2.34
C ILE A 548 -16.58 31.54 -1.08
N PRO A 549 -15.51 30.77 -0.85
CA PRO A 549 -15.33 30.02 0.40
C PRO A 549 -15.23 30.95 1.62
N ARG A 550 -15.77 30.52 2.76
CA ARG A 550 -15.73 31.27 4.03
C ARG A 550 -14.33 31.69 4.47
N PHE A 551 -13.30 30.87 4.27
CA PHE A 551 -11.93 31.25 4.63
C PHE A 551 -11.42 32.47 3.84
N LEU A 552 -11.86 32.64 2.58
CA LEU A 552 -11.54 33.84 1.81
C LEU A 552 -12.30 35.05 2.35
N SER A 553 -13.54 34.89 2.79
CA SER A 553 -14.28 35.95 3.49
C SER A 553 -13.55 36.40 4.76
N LEU A 554 -13.04 35.47 5.57
CA LEU A 554 -12.30 35.77 6.79
C LEU A 554 -10.95 36.47 6.51
N ILE A 555 -10.21 36.02 5.50
CA ILE A 555 -8.97 36.69 5.07
C ILE A 555 -9.26 38.10 4.58
N HIS A 556 -10.32 38.28 3.79
CA HIS A 556 -10.74 39.59 3.30
C HIS A 556 -11.10 40.52 4.46
N ASN A 557 -11.88 40.06 5.44
CA ASN A 557 -12.31 40.85 6.61
C ASN A 557 -11.16 41.36 7.50
N GLU A 558 -9.99 40.71 7.46
CA GLU A 558 -8.83 41.09 8.27
C GLU A 558 -7.67 41.73 7.47
N ARG A 559 -7.80 41.86 6.15
CA ARG A 559 -6.76 42.45 5.26
C ARG A 559 -7.22 43.76 4.62
N PRO A 560 -6.86 44.93 5.18
CA PRO A 560 -7.25 46.23 4.62
C PRO A 560 -6.79 46.44 3.18
N ASP A 561 -5.64 45.87 2.80
CA ASP A 561 -5.13 45.91 1.42
C ASP A 561 -6.03 45.11 0.47
N LEU A 562 -6.50 43.92 0.87
CA LEU A 562 -7.44 43.12 0.08
C LEU A 562 -8.85 43.73 0.06
N GLN A 563 -9.30 44.36 1.15
CA GLN A 563 -10.55 45.13 1.19
C GLN A 563 -10.53 46.31 0.23
N THR A 564 -9.41 47.04 0.21
CA THR A 564 -9.23 48.18 -0.68
C THR A 564 -9.12 47.73 -2.14
N ALA A 565 -8.45 46.59 -2.39
CA ALA A 565 -8.24 46.06 -3.72
C ALA A 565 -9.49 45.38 -4.32
N PHE A 566 -10.33 44.74 -3.48
CA PHE A 566 -11.45 43.91 -3.92
C PHE A 566 -12.74 44.27 -3.17
N ASN A 567 -13.62 45.04 -3.79
CA ASN A 567 -14.96 45.29 -3.27
C ASN A 567 -15.92 44.12 -3.60
N LEU A 568 -16.09 43.20 -2.65
CA LEU A 568 -16.86 41.95 -2.84
C LEU A 568 -18.38 42.14 -3.08
N ASP A 569 -18.90 43.36 -3.13
CA ASP A 569 -20.30 43.65 -3.50
C ASP A 569 -20.51 43.71 -5.03
N SER A 570 -19.43 43.69 -5.81
CA SER A 570 -19.47 43.67 -7.28
C SER A 570 -19.03 42.33 -7.86
N PHE A 571 -19.59 42.00 -9.02
CA PHE A 571 -19.26 40.79 -9.76
C PHE A 571 -17.79 40.77 -10.18
N GLY A 572 -17.29 41.87 -10.76
CA GLY A 572 -15.91 41.98 -11.20
C GLY A 572 -14.87 41.80 -10.09
N ALA A 573 -15.10 42.38 -8.91
CA ALA A 573 -14.15 42.30 -7.81
C ALA A 573 -14.08 40.89 -7.18
N ARG A 574 -15.20 40.17 -7.07
CA ARG A 574 -15.19 38.77 -6.60
C ARG A 574 -14.39 37.86 -7.53
N LEU A 575 -14.54 38.04 -8.84
CA LEU A 575 -13.74 37.31 -9.84
C LEU A 575 -12.24 37.62 -9.69
N ASN A 576 -11.89 38.89 -9.54
CA ASN A 576 -10.51 39.31 -9.36
C ASN A 576 -9.92 38.78 -8.03
N TYR A 577 -10.72 38.70 -6.97
CA TYR A 577 -10.28 38.15 -5.68
C TYR A 577 -10.01 36.64 -5.75
N LEU A 578 -10.91 35.88 -6.39
CA LEU A 578 -10.68 34.45 -6.67
C LEU A 578 -9.46 34.23 -7.58
N SER A 579 -9.20 35.16 -8.50
CA SER A 579 -8.02 35.13 -9.36
C SER A 579 -6.73 35.39 -8.56
N TRP A 580 -6.75 36.36 -7.64
CA TRP A 580 -5.64 36.61 -6.73
C TRP A 580 -5.32 35.38 -5.87
N TRP A 581 -6.34 34.72 -5.32
CA TRP A 581 -6.13 33.50 -4.54
C TRP A 581 -5.41 32.40 -5.34
N ASN A 582 -5.85 32.15 -6.58
CA ASN A 582 -5.25 31.15 -7.45
C ASN A 582 -3.82 31.50 -7.88
N GLN A 583 -3.46 32.78 -7.95
CA GLN A 583 -2.15 33.23 -8.43
C GLN A 583 -1.13 33.45 -7.31
N SER A 584 -1.57 33.95 -6.17
CA SER A 584 -0.68 34.44 -5.11
C SER A 584 -1.11 34.00 -3.71
N GLY A 585 -2.40 34.02 -3.38
CA GLY A 585 -2.87 33.81 -2.00
C GLY A 585 -2.49 32.46 -1.38
N GLN A 586 -2.42 31.38 -2.18
CA GLN A 586 -1.98 30.06 -1.70
C GLN A 586 -0.51 29.98 -1.28
N ASN A 587 0.33 30.90 -1.78
CA ASN A 587 1.73 30.99 -1.39
C ASN A 587 1.90 31.81 -0.12
N GLU A 588 0.92 32.63 0.26
CA GLU A 588 0.93 33.40 1.52
C GLU A 588 0.44 32.55 2.70
N TYR A 589 -0.41 31.55 2.44
CA TYR A 589 -1.12 30.78 3.48
C TYR A 589 -0.98 29.26 3.29
N HIS A 590 0.22 28.73 3.56
CA HIS A 590 0.58 27.33 3.34
C HIS A 590 -0.29 26.29 4.09
N ALA A 591 -1.00 26.71 5.13
CA ALA A 591 -1.93 25.84 5.85
C ALA A 591 -3.23 25.52 5.09
N ILE A 592 -3.59 26.23 4.00
CA ILE A 592 -4.85 26.05 3.24
C ILE A 592 -4.59 25.53 1.81
N LYS A 593 -5.39 24.55 1.33
CA LYS A 593 -5.30 24.01 -0.05
C LYS A 593 -6.67 24.03 -0.75
N TRP A 594 -6.89 24.96 -1.70
CA TRP A 594 -8.18 25.13 -2.42
C TRP A 594 -8.03 25.90 -3.76
N SER A 595 -8.89 25.66 -4.79
CA SER A 595 -8.86 26.38 -6.09
C SER A 595 -10.24 26.66 -6.73
N ALA A 596 -10.33 27.71 -7.57
CA ALA A 596 -11.57 28.20 -8.19
C ALA A 596 -12.02 27.52 -9.53
N ARG A 597 -11.62 26.28 -9.80
CA ARG A 597 -11.71 25.63 -11.13
C ARG A 597 -13.15 25.34 -11.67
N GLY A 598 -14.20 25.51 -10.87
CA GLY A 598 -15.60 25.29 -11.27
C GLY A 598 -16.40 26.56 -11.62
N LEU A 599 -15.76 27.72 -11.58
CA LEU A 599 -16.43 29.03 -11.67
C LEU A 599 -17.09 29.28 -13.04
N ALA A 600 -16.42 28.99 -14.15
CA ALA A 600 -16.95 29.19 -15.51
C ALA A 600 -18.23 28.35 -15.75
N ASP A 601 -18.25 27.10 -15.28
CA ASP A 601 -19.42 26.21 -15.39
C ASP A 601 -20.61 26.68 -14.53
N ALA A 602 -20.34 27.31 -13.38
CA ALA A 602 -21.38 27.90 -12.53
C ALA A 602 -22.00 29.14 -13.20
N LEU A 603 -21.18 29.99 -13.83
CA LEU A 603 -21.64 31.19 -14.52
C LEU A 603 -22.39 30.88 -15.84
N ALA A 604 -21.98 29.84 -16.58
CA ALA A 604 -22.69 29.41 -17.79
C ALA A 604 -24.12 28.94 -17.47
N ARG A 605 -24.27 28.17 -16.37
CA ARG A 605 -25.58 27.65 -15.92
C ARG A 605 -26.55 28.74 -15.47
N MET A 606 -26.05 29.87 -14.94
CA MET A 606 -26.90 31.01 -14.59
C MET A 606 -27.64 31.65 -15.78
N GLY A 607 -27.22 31.38 -17.02
CA GLY A 607 -27.89 31.86 -18.24
C GLY A 607 -29.07 30.99 -18.70
N ASP A 608 -29.05 29.68 -18.41
CA ASP A 608 -30.04 28.71 -18.92
C ASP A 608 -31.37 28.71 -18.11
N GLU A 609 -31.40 29.31 -16.92
CA GLU A 609 -32.57 29.33 -16.02
C GLU A 609 -33.56 30.49 -16.29
N GLN A 610 -33.45 31.20 -17.41
CA GLN A 610 -34.29 32.37 -17.71
C GLN A 610 -35.73 32.02 -18.14
N ALA A 611 -36.72 32.64 -17.49
CA ALA A 611 -38.13 32.59 -17.89
C ALA A 611 -38.41 33.39 -19.19
N ALA A 612 -39.47 33.02 -19.92
CA ALA A 612 -39.89 33.70 -21.16
C ALA A 612 -40.21 35.19 -20.91
N GLY A 613 -39.29 36.08 -21.30
CA GLY A 613 -39.39 37.54 -21.09
C GLY A 613 -38.11 38.21 -20.55
N ALA A 614 -37.08 37.44 -20.19
CA ALA A 614 -35.80 37.97 -19.71
C ALA A 614 -34.87 38.48 -20.84
N SER A 615 -33.89 39.31 -20.46
CA SER A 615 -32.90 40.00 -21.31
C SER A 615 -32.32 39.10 -22.41
N PRO A 616 -32.11 39.57 -23.66
CA PRO A 616 -31.68 38.70 -24.76
C PRO A 616 -30.21 38.26 -24.69
N VAL A 617 -29.46 38.54 -23.62
CA VAL A 617 -28.02 38.23 -23.45
C VAL A 617 -27.78 37.43 -22.16
N ALA A 618 -26.71 36.62 -22.13
CA ALA A 618 -26.31 35.85 -20.95
C ALA A 618 -26.08 36.72 -19.69
N ARG A 619 -26.60 36.26 -18.54
CA ARG A 619 -26.62 37.02 -17.27
C ARG A 619 -25.25 37.51 -16.80
N PHE A 620 -24.21 36.67 -16.87
CA PHE A 620 -22.86 37.08 -16.46
C PHE A 620 -22.33 38.23 -17.36
N LEU A 621 -22.64 38.20 -18.65
CA LEU A 621 -22.21 39.22 -19.61
C LEU A 621 -23.02 40.52 -19.44
N GLU A 622 -24.30 40.41 -19.09
CA GLU A 622 -25.13 41.55 -18.69
C GLU A 622 -24.61 42.21 -17.40
N MET A 623 -24.16 41.43 -16.43
CA MET A 623 -23.54 41.95 -15.20
C MET A 623 -22.23 42.71 -15.50
N ILE A 624 -21.36 42.15 -16.35
CA ILE A 624 -20.13 42.83 -16.80
C ILE A 624 -20.47 44.14 -17.54
N ALA A 625 -21.43 44.11 -18.47
CA ALA A 625 -21.81 45.29 -19.24
C ALA A 625 -22.47 46.39 -18.39
N ASN A 626 -23.24 46.02 -17.35
CA ASN A 626 -23.85 46.97 -16.43
C ASN A 626 -22.85 47.59 -15.45
N GLU A 627 -21.84 46.83 -15.02
CA GLU A 627 -20.78 47.31 -14.12
C GLU A 627 -19.75 48.18 -14.84
N ARG A 628 -19.55 48.00 -16.15
CA ARG A 628 -18.52 48.71 -16.93
C ARG A 628 -19.06 49.92 -17.70
N PRO A 629 -18.68 51.17 -17.31
CA PRO A 629 -19.17 52.37 -17.97
C PRO A 629 -18.79 52.48 -19.44
N ASP A 630 -17.62 51.96 -19.82
CA ASP A 630 -17.10 51.99 -21.17
C ASP A 630 -17.85 51.01 -22.09
N LEU A 631 -18.13 49.78 -21.64
CA LEU A 631 -18.96 48.82 -22.38
C LEU A 631 -20.40 49.31 -22.51
N ARG A 632 -20.95 49.91 -21.45
CA ARG A 632 -22.31 50.49 -21.46
C ARG A 632 -22.42 51.70 -22.41
N ALA A 633 -21.36 52.50 -22.53
CA ALA A 633 -21.33 53.63 -23.46
C ALA A 633 -21.12 53.18 -24.91
N ALA A 634 -20.35 52.11 -25.12
CA ALA A 634 -20.06 51.55 -26.44
C ALA A 634 -21.20 50.70 -27.01
N PHE A 635 -21.93 49.97 -26.15
CA PHE A 635 -22.90 48.95 -26.57
C PHE A 635 -24.26 49.14 -25.87
N ASP A 636 -25.28 49.64 -26.60
CA ASP A 636 -26.64 49.73 -26.05
C ASP A 636 -27.35 48.36 -26.10
N ILE A 637 -27.27 47.64 -24.98
CA ILE A 637 -27.86 46.30 -24.79
C ILE A 637 -29.39 46.26 -24.95
N ARG A 638 -30.08 47.41 -25.03
CA ARG A 638 -31.53 47.48 -25.33
C ARG A 638 -31.82 47.31 -26.82
N THR A 639 -30.84 47.58 -27.68
CA THR A 639 -30.92 47.41 -29.14
C THR A 639 -30.32 46.08 -29.60
N ASP A 640 -30.79 45.53 -30.71
CA ASP A 640 -30.21 44.30 -31.28
C ASP A 640 -28.75 44.49 -31.70
N ALA A 641 -28.44 45.62 -32.32
CA ALA A 641 -27.09 45.95 -32.77
C ALA A 641 -26.10 46.07 -31.60
N GLY A 642 -26.50 46.70 -30.48
CA GLY A 642 -25.65 46.80 -29.30
C GLY A 642 -25.41 45.46 -28.61
N ARG A 643 -26.40 44.57 -28.56
CA ARG A 643 -26.22 43.21 -28.03
C ARG A 643 -25.24 42.39 -28.86
N GLU A 644 -25.36 42.44 -30.18
CA GLU A 644 -24.47 41.72 -31.10
C GLU A 644 -23.02 42.21 -30.97
N GLN A 645 -22.82 43.53 -30.85
CA GLN A 645 -21.50 44.13 -30.65
C GLN A 645 -20.87 43.77 -29.28
N LEU A 646 -21.65 43.74 -28.21
CA LEU A 646 -21.18 43.32 -26.88
C LEU A 646 -20.75 41.84 -26.87
N VAL A 647 -21.52 40.98 -27.54
CA VAL A 647 -21.20 39.56 -27.68
C VAL A 647 -19.93 39.37 -28.51
N HIS A 648 -19.77 40.14 -29.58
CA HIS A 648 -18.55 40.14 -30.37
C HIS A 648 -17.34 40.55 -29.53
N TRP A 649 -17.44 41.65 -28.77
CA TRP A 649 -16.40 42.10 -27.85
C TRP A 649 -16.04 41.03 -26.81
N TRP A 650 -17.02 40.37 -26.19
CA TRP A 650 -16.75 39.31 -25.21
C TRP A 650 -15.96 38.14 -25.83
N ASN A 651 -16.40 37.69 -27.00
CA ASN A 651 -15.77 36.56 -27.66
C ASN A 651 -14.34 36.86 -28.15
N GLU A 652 -14.05 38.13 -28.47
CA GLU A 652 -12.76 38.60 -28.97
C GLU A 652 -11.80 39.00 -27.82
N PHE A 653 -12.27 39.75 -26.83
CA PHE A 653 -11.44 40.37 -25.80
C PHE A 653 -11.69 39.85 -24.38
N GLY A 654 -12.90 39.35 -24.08
CA GLY A 654 -13.31 38.97 -22.72
C GLY A 654 -12.42 37.91 -22.06
N GLY A 655 -11.88 36.96 -22.82
CA GLY A 655 -10.97 35.93 -22.28
C GLY A 655 -9.59 36.43 -21.86
N HIS A 656 -9.13 37.56 -22.42
CA HIS A 656 -7.88 38.20 -22.00
C HIS A 656 -8.08 39.03 -20.73
N GLU A 657 -9.23 39.69 -20.62
CA GLU A 657 -9.54 40.55 -19.48
C GLU A 657 -10.03 39.76 -18.26
N TYR A 658 -10.61 38.57 -18.47
CA TYR A 658 -11.12 37.70 -17.41
C TYR A 658 -10.59 36.25 -17.56
N PRO A 659 -9.31 35.98 -17.21
CA PRO A 659 -8.67 34.68 -17.48
C PRO A 659 -9.39 33.46 -16.87
N LEU A 660 -9.96 33.62 -15.67
CA LEU A 660 -10.76 32.55 -15.02
C LEU A 660 -12.00 32.14 -15.82
N LEU A 661 -12.47 33.02 -16.73
CA LEU A 661 -13.68 32.86 -17.52
C LEU A 661 -13.42 32.69 -19.02
N GLY A 662 -12.15 32.59 -19.43
CA GLY A 662 -11.77 32.60 -20.85
C GLY A 662 -12.34 31.46 -21.70
N SER A 663 -12.86 30.40 -21.07
CA SER A 663 -13.57 29.29 -21.72
C SER A 663 -15.04 29.58 -22.04
N LEU A 664 -15.61 30.68 -21.54
CA LEU A 664 -16.99 31.09 -21.85
C LEU A 664 -17.03 31.83 -23.19
N LYS A 665 -17.83 31.33 -24.13
CA LYS A 665 -18.21 32.01 -25.38
C LYS A 665 -19.71 32.23 -25.41
N VAL A 666 -20.11 33.32 -26.07
CA VAL A 666 -21.53 33.70 -26.17
C VAL A 666 -21.98 33.59 -27.62
N HIS A 667 -23.02 32.80 -27.86
CA HIS A 667 -23.50 32.47 -29.21
C HIS A 667 -24.91 33.01 -29.43
N ARG A 668 -25.20 33.40 -30.68
CA ARG A 668 -26.54 33.75 -31.13
C ARG A 668 -27.39 32.48 -31.28
N GLY A 669 -28.56 32.45 -30.68
CA GLY A 669 -29.51 31.34 -30.79
C GLY A 669 -30.28 31.35 -32.10
N GLU A 670 -30.54 30.15 -32.63
CA GLU A 670 -31.32 29.96 -33.84
C GLU A 670 -32.79 30.30 -33.60
N THR A 671 -33.39 31.07 -34.51
CA THR A 671 -34.82 31.37 -34.48
C THR A 671 -35.59 30.09 -34.84
N PRO A 672 -36.49 29.57 -33.99
CA PRO A 672 -37.23 28.36 -34.31
C PRO A 672 -38.01 28.53 -35.63
N ALA A 673 -37.97 27.52 -36.51
CA ALA A 673 -38.72 27.54 -37.77
C ALA A 673 -40.23 27.66 -37.48
N GLY A 674 -40.78 28.88 -37.62
CA GLY A 674 -42.18 29.21 -37.35
C GLY A 674 -42.41 30.34 -36.32
N ALA A 675 -41.36 30.88 -35.69
CA ALA A 675 -41.48 32.06 -34.83
C ALA A 675 -41.74 33.33 -35.66
N LYS A 676 -42.61 34.23 -35.17
CA LYS A 676 -42.90 35.53 -35.82
C LYS A 676 -41.61 36.35 -35.93
N SER A 677 -41.43 37.04 -37.06
CA SER A 677 -40.22 37.80 -37.42
C SER A 677 -39.91 39.03 -36.56
N ASP A 678 -40.57 39.20 -35.41
CA ASP A 678 -40.49 40.38 -34.53
C ASP A 678 -39.89 40.09 -33.14
N GLU A 679 -39.47 38.85 -32.83
CA GLU A 679 -38.78 38.56 -31.55
C GLU A 679 -37.25 38.78 -31.68
N PRO A 680 -36.61 39.47 -30.71
CA PRO A 680 -35.18 39.75 -30.77
C PRO A 680 -34.35 38.46 -30.61
N PRO A 681 -33.22 38.30 -31.34
CA PRO A 681 -32.33 37.16 -31.21
C PRO A 681 -31.78 37.05 -29.78
N ARG A 682 -31.88 35.84 -29.20
CA ARG A 682 -31.32 35.53 -27.88
C ARG A 682 -29.88 35.05 -28.00
N TYR A 683 -29.06 35.39 -27.03
CA TYR A 683 -27.66 34.98 -26.93
C TYR A 683 -27.44 34.17 -25.65
N TYR A 684 -26.86 32.98 -25.78
CA TYR A 684 -26.58 32.09 -24.65
C TYR A 684 -25.07 31.91 -24.46
N ALA A 685 -24.66 31.79 -23.20
CA ALA A 685 -23.30 31.44 -22.84
C ALA A 685 -23.13 29.93 -22.97
N ARG A 686 -22.07 29.49 -23.65
CA ARG A 686 -21.59 28.13 -23.54
C ARG A 686 -20.15 28.17 -23.11
N VAL A 687 -19.79 27.21 -22.28
CA VAL A 687 -18.39 26.84 -22.16
C VAL A 687 -18.06 26.17 -23.49
N GLU A 688 -17.37 26.88 -24.39
CA GLU A 688 -16.71 26.19 -25.48
C GLU A 688 -15.66 25.33 -24.81
N HIS A 689 -15.80 24.01 -24.96
CA HIS A 689 -14.83 23.09 -24.40
C HIS A 689 -13.52 23.37 -25.14
N GLY A 690 -12.64 24.11 -24.44
CA GLY A 690 -11.45 24.82 -24.94
C GLY A 690 -10.33 23.91 -25.40
N TYR A 691 -10.69 22.78 -25.96
CA TYR A 691 -9.83 21.76 -26.48
C TYR A 691 -9.44 22.13 -27.90
N GLY A 692 -8.24 22.68 -28.03
CA GLY A 692 -7.63 22.94 -29.34
C GLY A 692 -7.46 21.65 -30.15
N PHE A 693 -7.17 21.82 -31.45
CA PHE A 693 -6.80 20.67 -32.28
C PHE A 693 -5.50 20.04 -31.78
N GLY A 694 -5.56 18.75 -31.48
CA GLY A 694 -4.46 17.95 -30.93
C GLY A 694 -5.00 16.64 -30.36
N VAL A 695 -4.13 15.85 -29.73
CA VAL A 695 -4.47 14.52 -29.21
C VAL A 695 -4.07 14.39 -27.74
N ASN A 696 -5.00 13.92 -26.91
CA ASN A 696 -4.70 13.42 -25.57
C ASN A 696 -4.49 11.91 -25.66
N ILE A 697 -3.30 11.42 -25.34
CA ILE A 697 -3.04 9.99 -25.27
C ILE A 697 -3.29 9.52 -23.84
N VAL A 698 -4.31 8.68 -23.65
CA VAL A 698 -4.68 8.13 -22.34
C VAL A 698 -4.12 6.72 -22.20
N GLY A 699 -3.33 6.45 -21.16
CA GLY A 699 -2.72 5.14 -20.94
C GLY A 699 -1.76 5.11 -19.75
N PHE A 700 -0.71 4.30 -19.84
CA PHE A 700 0.36 4.20 -18.82
C PHE A 700 1.73 4.66 -19.38
N PRO A 701 1.88 5.94 -19.78
CA PRO A 701 3.05 6.46 -20.50
C PRO A 701 4.39 6.28 -19.77
N GLN A 702 4.39 6.25 -18.43
CA GLN A 702 5.59 6.09 -17.61
C GLN A 702 5.86 4.63 -17.20
N GLY A 703 5.02 3.69 -17.65
CA GLY A 703 5.22 2.26 -17.39
C GLY A 703 6.30 1.65 -18.29
N VAL A 704 7.14 0.79 -17.72
CA VAL A 704 8.15 0.01 -18.45
C VAL A 704 7.55 -1.33 -18.89
N LEU A 705 6.63 -1.27 -19.86
CA LEU A 705 5.93 -2.40 -20.47
C LEU A 705 5.45 -2.01 -21.89
N GLY A 706 4.95 -3.00 -22.64
CA GLY A 706 4.44 -2.79 -24.00
C GLY A 706 3.39 -1.66 -24.13
N LEU A 707 2.41 -1.60 -23.21
CA LEU A 707 1.39 -0.56 -23.23
C LEU A 707 1.94 0.87 -23.04
N GLY A 708 2.96 1.01 -22.20
CA GLY A 708 3.65 2.29 -22.04
C GLY A 708 4.40 2.67 -23.31
N GLU A 709 5.04 1.70 -23.97
CA GLU A 709 5.72 1.91 -25.24
C GLU A 709 4.75 2.30 -26.36
N ASP A 710 3.57 1.68 -26.44
CA ASP A 710 2.53 2.01 -27.41
C ASP A 710 2.11 3.49 -27.28
N ALA A 711 1.92 3.97 -26.05
CA ALA A 711 1.58 5.37 -25.77
C ALA A 711 2.73 6.33 -26.16
N ARG A 712 3.98 5.99 -25.81
CA ARG A 712 5.16 6.79 -26.16
C ARG A 712 5.41 6.83 -27.67
N MET A 713 5.26 5.71 -28.38
CA MET A 713 5.39 5.65 -29.82
C MET A 713 4.29 6.42 -30.55
N ALA A 714 3.04 6.37 -30.06
CA ALA A 714 1.97 7.22 -30.59
C ALA A 714 2.30 8.71 -30.40
N ALA A 715 2.82 9.12 -29.23
CA ALA A 715 3.26 10.49 -28.99
C ALA A 715 4.40 10.88 -29.94
N ARG A 716 5.39 10.01 -30.11
CA ARG A 716 6.55 10.20 -31.01
C ARG A 716 6.13 10.43 -32.47
N VAL A 717 5.18 9.63 -32.96
CA VAL A 717 4.59 9.77 -34.30
C VAL A 717 3.92 11.13 -34.47
N LEU A 718 3.15 11.58 -33.48
CA LEU A 718 2.44 12.86 -33.52
C LEU A 718 3.38 14.08 -33.42
N GLN A 719 4.45 13.96 -32.64
CA GLN A 719 5.50 14.98 -32.59
C GLN A 719 6.19 15.16 -33.94
N LEU A 720 6.47 14.07 -34.66
CA LEU A 720 7.07 14.13 -36.00
C LEU A 720 6.19 14.89 -37.00
N THR A 721 4.86 14.77 -36.89
CA THR A 721 3.89 15.49 -37.73
C THR A 721 3.50 16.86 -37.17
N SER A 722 4.19 17.35 -36.13
CA SER A 722 3.88 18.61 -35.44
C SER A 722 2.41 18.72 -34.98
N THR A 723 1.79 17.57 -34.65
CA THR A 723 0.44 17.53 -34.10
C THR A 723 0.52 17.72 -32.58
N PRO A 724 -0.17 18.73 -31.99
CA PRO A 724 -0.13 18.96 -30.55
C PRO A 724 -0.58 17.71 -29.78
N VAL A 725 0.20 17.30 -28.78
CA VAL A 725 -0.04 16.06 -28.03
C VAL A 725 0.28 16.23 -26.55
N VAL A 726 -0.56 15.64 -25.70
CA VAL A 726 -0.27 15.40 -24.28
C VAL A 726 -0.55 13.96 -23.91
N LEU A 727 0.14 13.47 -22.89
CA LEU A 727 -0.05 12.15 -22.30
C LEU A 727 -0.78 12.31 -20.96
N VAL A 728 -1.83 11.51 -20.75
CA VAL A 728 -2.63 11.50 -19.52
C VAL A 728 -2.55 10.11 -18.92
N ASN A 729 -2.05 10.03 -17.69
CA ASN A 729 -2.05 8.77 -16.94
C ASN A 729 -3.49 8.36 -16.62
N ALA A 730 -3.84 7.11 -16.90
CA ALA A 730 -5.13 6.55 -16.48
C ALA A 730 -5.26 6.62 -14.94
N PRO A 731 -6.34 7.20 -14.38
CA PRO A 731 -6.54 7.39 -12.93
C PRO A 731 -6.96 6.09 -12.21
N MET A 732 -6.27 4.98 -12.49
CA MET A 732 -6.50 3.67 -11.92
C MET A 732 -5.17 3.03 -11.54
N SER A 733 -5.17 2.03 -10.64
CA SER A 733 -3.93 1.34 -10.27
C SER A 733 -3.30 0.70 -11.51
N GLY A 734 -1.99 0.91 -11.68
CA GLY A 734 -1.26 0.51 -12.86
C GLY A 734 0.20 0.16 -12.55
N PRO A 735 1.01 -0.08 -13.60
CA PRO A 735 2.43 -0.37 -13.45
C PRO A 735 3.17 0.79 -12.76
N ALA A 736 4.29 0.47 -12.10
CA ALA A 736 5.14 1.49 -11.51
C ALA A 736 5.60 2.51 -12.57
N LYS A 737 5.55 3.79 -12.20
CA LYS A 737 5.95 4.92 -13.05
C LYS A 737 7.48 5.08 -12.97
N LEU A 738 8.19 4.44 -13.89
CA LEU A 738 9.66 4.36 -13.86
C LEU A 738 10.32 5.03 -15.06
N ASP A 739 9.61 5.22 -16.17
CA ASP A 739 10.12 5.90 -17.37
C ASP A 739 9.74 7.38 -17.35
N THR A 740 10.73 8.27 -17.45
CA THR A 740 10.56 9.74 -17.41
C THR A 740 10.78 10.42 -18.77
N SER A 741 10.99 9.65 -19.84
CA SER A 741 11.35 10.18 -21.18
C SER A 741 10.31 11.13 -21.78
N VAL A 742 9.05 10.98 -21.34
CA VAL A 742 7.90 11.73 -21.85
C VAL A 742 7.25 12.64 -20.78
N ASP A 743 7.92 12.88 -19.66
CA ASP A 743 7.39 13.70 -18.56
C ASP A 743 7.00 15.12 -19.02
N HIS A 744 7.75 15.68 -19.96
CA HIS A 744 7.48 16.98 -20.58
C HIS A 744 6.15 17.05 -21.37
N LEU A 745 5.54 15.90 -21.68
CA LEU A 745 4.24 15.79 -22.35
C LEU A 745 3.11 15.43 -21.39
N LEU A 746 3.41 15.12 -20.12
CA LEU A 746 2.39 14.70 -19.16
C LEU A 746 1.44 15.84 -18.80
N SER A 747 0.19 15.47 -18.55
CA SER A 747 -0.87 16.37 -18.15
C SER A 747 -1.84 15.64 -17.23
N ASP A 748 -2.25 16.28 -16.14
CA ASP A 748 -3.32 15.80 -15.27
C ASP A 748 -4.71 16.07 -15.87
N GLU A 749 -4.76 16.75 -17.02
CA GLU A 749 -5.97 17.18 -17.70
C GLU A 749 -5.94 16.84 -19.19
N LEU A 750 -7.12 16.62 -19.78
CA LEU A 750 -7.27 16.67 -21.23
C LEU A 750 -7.02 18.10 -21.69
N LYS A 751 -6.24 18.31 -22.76
CA LYS A 751 -5.95 19.61 -23.38
C LYS A 751 -6.52 19.76 -24.79
N TYR A 752 -6.82 18.65 -25.47
CA TYR A 752 -7.16 18.66 -26.89
C TYR A 752 -8.46 17.93 -27.24
N GLY A 753 -8.96 18.18 -28.46
CA GLY A 753 -10.30 17.73 -28.87
C GLY A 753 -10.39 16.24 -29.20
N ILE A 754 -9.26 15.54 -29.31
CA ILE A 754 -9.18 14.12 -29.66
C ILE A 754 -8.55 13.36 -28.49
N SER A 755 -9.10 12.21 -28.10
CA SER A 755 -8.52 11.33 -27.09
C SER A 755 -8.19 9.97 -27.69
N LEU A 756 -6.90 9.64 -27.80
CA LEU A 756 -6.41 8.33 -28.21
C LEU A 756 -6.19 7.46 -26.96
N ILE A 757 -6.92 6.36 -26.84
CA ILE A 757 -6.93 5.50 -25.66
C ILE A 757 -6.03 4.29 -25.94
N CYS A 758 -4.80 4.35 -25.43
CA CYS A 758 -3.79 3.29 -25.53
C CYS A 758 -3.89 2.35 -24.32
N LEU A 759 -5.04 1.70 -24.17
CA LEU A 759 -5.32 0.68 -23.16
C LEU A 759 -5.97 -0.51 -23.86
N PRO A 760 -5.79 -1.76 -23.39
CA PRO A 760 -6.63 -2.87 -23.81
C PRO A 760 -8.12 -2.51 -23.62
N ALA A 761 -9.01 -2.90 -24.53
CA ALA A 761 -10.43 -2.60 -24.37
C ALA A 761 -11.02 -3.08 -23.01
N PRO A 762 -10.58 -4.21 -22.44
CA PRO A 762 -11.00 -4.59 -21.10
C PRO A 762 -10.57 -3.60 -20.00
N GLU A 763 -9.36 -3.03 -20.10
CA GLU A 763 -8.89 -1.97 -19.20
C GLU A 763 -9.67 -0.65 -19.40
N MET A 764 -10.28 -0.43 -20.56
CA MET A 764 -11.19 0.70 -20.75
C MET A 764 -12.47 0.55 -19.91
N VAL A 765 -12.96 -0.67 -19.72
CA VAL A 765 -14.09 -0.93 -18.79
C VAL A 765 -13.65 -0.65 -17.36
N ARG A 766 -12.45 -1.10 -16.99
CA ARG A 766 -11.88 -0.80 -15.67
C ARG A 766 -11.70 0.69 -15.44
N LEU A 767 -11.22 1.43 -16.45
CA LEU A 767 -11.12 2.89 -16.42
C LEU A 767 -12.48 3.55 -16.12
N ALA A 768 -13.59 3.02 -16.65
CA ALA A 768 -14.92 3.52 -16.33
C ALA A 768 -15.34 3.27 -14.88
N LEU A 769 -14.94 2.12 -14.32
CA LEU A 769 -15.28 1.67 -12.96
C LEU A 769 -14.37 2.31 -11.89
N GLU A 770 -13.13 2.65 -12.23
CA GLU A 770 -12.09 3.13 -11.32
C GLU A 770 -11.68 4.58 -11.64
N GLY A 771 -12.60 5.53 -11.49
CA GLY A 771 -12.27 6.98 -11.48
C GLY A 771 -12.00 7.65 -12.83
N GLY A 772 -11.93 6.91 -13.94
CA GLY A 772 -11.70 7.44 -15.29
C GLY A 772 -12.96 7.90 -16.03
N ARG A 773 -14.11 7.90 -15.36
CA ARG A 773 -15.40 8.27 -15.96
C ARG A 773 -15.40 9.66 -16.58
N LYS A 774 -14.75 10.63 -15.92
CA LYS A 774 -14.58 11.99 -16.44
C LYS A 774 -13.84 12.02 -17.78
N LEU A 775 -12.87 11.11 -18.01
CA LEU A 775 -12.13 11.03 -19.27
C LEU A 775 -12.97 10.44 -20.40
N ILE A 776 -13.81 9.45 -20.07
CA ILE A 776 -14.69 8.76 -21.04
C ILE A 776 -15.87 9.66 -21.45
N ASP A 777 -16.46 10.36 -20.49
CA ASP A 777 -17.60 11.23 -20.72
C ASP A 777 -17.18 12.65 -21.18
N ALA A 778 -15.89 13.00 -21.13
CA ALA A 778 -15.37 14.26 -21.65
C ALA A 778 -15.78 14.47 -23.10
N PRO A 779 -16.09 15.69 -23.57
CA PRO A 779 -16.60 15.96 -24.91
C PRO A 779 -15.49 15.98 -26.00
N THR A 780 -14.59 14.99 -25.99
CA THR A 780 -13.57 14.77 -27.02
C THR A 780 -13.99 13.69 -28.03
N HIS A 781 -13.36 13.65 -29.21
CA HIS A 781 -13.46 12.53 -30.15
C HIS A 781 -12.58 11.37 -29.67
N LYS A 782 -13.16 10.25 -29.22
CA LYS A 782 -12.42 9.13 -28.63
C LYS A 782 -12.07 8.08 -29.67
N ILE A 783 -10.80 7.70 -29.68
CA ILE A 783 -10.23 6.68 -30.53
C ILE A 783 -9.71 5.55 -29.64
N GLY A 784 -10.23 4.34 -29.79
CA GLY A 784 -9.71 3.16 -29.10
C GLY A 784 -8.52 2.55 -29.84
N ALA A 785 -7.32 2.59 -29.27
CA ALA A 785 -6.14 1.91 -29.80
C ALA A 785 -5.84 0.66 -28.96
N TRP A 786 -6.65 -0.38 -29.16
CA TRP A 786 -6.73 -1.51 -28.24
C TRP A 786 -5.92 -2.71 -28.72
N PRO A 787 -4.89 -3.16 -28.00
CA PRO A 787 -4.26 -4.46 -28.25
C PRO A 787 -5.24 -5.61 -27.96
N TRP A 788 -5.23 -6.60 -28.85
CA TRP A 788 -5.98 -7.85 -28.67
C TRP A 788 -5.33 -9.00 -29.43
N GLU A 789 -5.29 -10.16 -28.80
CA GLU A 789 -4.48 -11.27 -29.23
C GLU A 789 -5.28 -12.47 -29.72
N LEU A 790 -6.60 -12.51 -29.53
CA LEU A 790 -7.41 -13.69 -29.89
C LEU A 790 -8.30 -13.48 -31.13
N PRO A 791 -8.63 -14.53 -31.88
CA PRO A 791 -9.39 -14.40 -33.14
C PRO A 791 -10.83 -13.93 -32.96
N HIS A 792 -11.44 -14.11 -31.80
CA HIS A 792 -12.79 -13.64 -31.54
C HIS A 792 -12.82 -12.55 -30.48
N TRP A 793 -13.77 -11.63 -30.62
CA TRP A 793 -14.05 -10.68 -29.55
C TRP A 793 -14.96 -11.35 -28.52
N PRO A 794 -14.64 -11.28 -27.21
CA PRO A 794 -15.49 -11.89 -26.21
C PRO A 794 -16.85 -11.19 -26.16
N SER A 795 -17.94 -11.97 -26.17
CA SER A 795 -19.31 -11.43 -26.15
C SER A 795 -19.55 -10.51 -24.96
N ALA A 796 -18.87 -10.76 -23.83
CA ALA A 796 -18.94 -9.93 -22.63
C ALA A 796 -18.54 -8.47 -22.88
N PHE A 797 -17.58 -8.20 -23.78
CA PHE A 797 -17.20 -6.84 -24.16
C PHE A 797 -17.93 -6.34 -25.41
N GLY A 798 -19.01 -7.00 -25.82
CA GLY A 798 -19.73 -6.66 -27.06
C GLY A 798 -20.25 -5.23 -27.10
N LYS A 799 -20.39 -4.53 -25.97
CA LYS A 799 -20.79 -3.12 -25.89
C LYS A 799 -19.64 -2.13 -25.63
N VAL A 800 -18.41 -2.59 -25.40
CA VAL A 800 -17.29 -1.67 -25.07
C VAL A 800 -16.97 -0.68 -26.19
N HIS A 801 -17.20 -1.08 -27.45
CA HIS A 801 -17.02 -0.22 -28.63
C HIS A 801 -17.89 1.04 -28.60
N GLN A 802 -18.99 1.05 -27.84
CA GLN A 802 -19.87 2.21 -27.67
C GLN A 802 -19.24 3.32 -26.82
N MET A 803 -18.14 3.02 -26.11
CA MET A 803 -17.41 3.99 -25.30
C MET A 803 -16.47 4.88 -26.15
N VAL A 804 -16.19 4.50 -27.40
CA VAL A 804 -15.35 5.25 -28.34
C VAL A 804 -16.13 5.64 -29.59
N ASP A 805 -15.60 6.59 -30.36
CA ASP A 805 -16.19 7.07 -31.60
C ASP A 805 -15.57 6.36 -32.83
N GLU A 806 -14.33 5.89 -32.72
CA GLU A 806 -13.68 4.97 -33.68
C GLU A 806 -12.60 4.10 -33.03
N ILE A 807 -12.14 3.06 -33.74
CA ILE A 807 -11.11 2.11 -33.29
C ILE A 807 -9.93 2.10 -34.27
N TRP A 808 -8.72 2.14 -33.74
CA TRP A 808 -7.45 2.01 -34.46
C TRP A 808 -6.85 0.63 -34.18
N ALA A 809 -6.87 -0.24 -35.19
CA ALA A 809 -6.39 -1.62 -35.11
C ALA A 809 -4.94 -1.73 -35.62
N GLN A 810 -4.04 -2.33 -34.81
CA GLN A 810 -2.60 -2.34 -35.12
C GLN A 810 -2.19 -3.26 -36.27
N SER A 811 -3.02 -4.25 -36.59
CA SER A 811 -2.77 -5.27 -37.61
C SER A 811 -4.06 -5.64 -38.33
N LYS A 812 -3.95 -6.31 -39.49
CA LYS A 812 -5.13 -6.86 -40.16
C LYS A 812 -5.85 -7.89 -39.30
N PHE A 813 -5.11 -8.66 -38.50
CA PHE A 813 -5.67 -9.62 -37.54
C PHE A 813 -6.60 -8.90 -36.56
N VAL A 814 -6.10 -7.89 -35.85
CA VAL A 814 -6.89 -7.10 -34.88
C VAL A 814 -8.03 -6.36 -35.57
N GLN A 815 -7.81 -5.81 -36.78
CA GLN A 815 -8.86 -5.16 -37.55
C GLN A 815 -10.00 -6.12 -37.85
N SER A 816 -9.70 -7.36 -38.23
CA SER A 816 -10.72 -8.38 -38.49
C SER A 816 -11.55 -8.69 -37.26
N VAL A 817 -10.94 -8.67 -36.07
CA VAL A 817 -11.63 -8.88 -34.78
C VAL A 817 -12.62 -7.74 -34.52
N TYR A 818 -12.15 -6.49 -34.59
CA TYR A 818 -12.97 -5.34 -34.26
C TYR A 818 -13.99 -4.97 -35.33
N SER A 819 -13.75 -5.31 -36.60
CA SER A 819 -14.74 -5.07 -37.68
C SER A 819 -16.03 -5.87 -37.50
N ARG A 820 -16.04 -6.85 -36.59
CA ARG A 820 -17.25 -7.58 -36.18
C ARG A 820 -18.03 -6.89 -35.04
N LEU A 821 -17.55 -5.73 -34.55
CA LEU A 821 -18.14 -5.01 -33.42
C LEU A 821 -19.03 -3.84 -33.86
N GLY A 822 -20.32 -4.13 -33.99
CA GLY A 822 -21.36 -3.13 -34.21
C GLY A 822 -21.04 -2.16 -35.36
N ASP A 823 -21.45 -0.91 -35.19
CA ASP A 823 -21.32 0.14 -36.22
C ASP A 823 -20.12 1.08 -35.98
N THR A 824 -19.26 0.81 -34.99
CA THR A 824 -18.11 1.67 -34.68
C THR A 824 -17.05 1.54 -35.77
N PRO A 825 -16.64 2.63 -36.44
CA PRO A 825 -15.63 2.56 -37.51
C PRO A 825 -14.28 2.00 -37.03
N VAL A 826 -13.71 1.07 -37.79
CA VAL A 826 -12.42 0.43 -37.49
C VAL A 826 -11.42 0.68 -38.61
N TYR A 827 -10.29 1.32 -38.29
CA TYR A 827 -9.22 1.63 -39.24
C TYR A 827 -7.96 0.85 -38.90
N ARG A 828 -7.29 0.31 -39.93
CA ARG A 828 -5.94 -0.26 -39.78
C ARG A 828 -4.94 0.89 -39.59
N MET A 829 -4.38 0.96 -38.40
CA MET A 829 -3.43 1.97 -37.95
C MET A 829 -2.27 1.25 -37.27
N PRO A 830 -1.23 0.86 -38.01
CA PRO A 830 -0.13 0.06 -37.47
C PRO A 830 0.67 0.85 -36.42
N MET A 831 1.30 0.13 -35.51
CA MET A 831 2.21 0.74 -34.54
C MET A 831 3.55 1.06 -35.18
N ALA A 832 4.10 2.23 -34.81
CA ALA A 832 5.46 2.59 -35.19
C ALA A 832 6.47 1.73 -34.43
N VAL A 833 7.52 1.35 -35.16
CA VAL A 833 8.67 0.60 -34.67
C VAL A 833 9.89 1.47 -34.88
N GLU A 834 10.43 1.97 -33.77
CA GLU A 834 11.69 2.70 -33.71
C GLU A 834 12.60 1.93 -32.76
N VAL A 835 13.76 1.54 -33.26
CA VAL A 835 14.82 0.92 -32.44
C VAL A 835 15.96 1.92 -32.38
N PRO A 836 16.35 2.43 -31.20
CA PRO A 836 17.54 3.27 -31.07
C PRO A 836 18.77 2.51 -31.57
N ALA A 837 19.77 3.24 -32.04
CA ALA A 837 21.05 2.62 -32.40
C ALA A 837 21.64 1.91 -31.17
N PRO A 838 22.15 0.66 -31.31
CA PRO A 838 22.88 0.01 -30.24
C PRO A 838 24.09 0.87 -29.82
N VAL A 839 24.27 1.08 -28.52
CA VAL A 839 25.34 1.95 -27.98
C VAL A 839 26.46 1.10 -27.39
N HIS A 840 26.11 0.14 -26.53
CA HIS A 840 27.06 -0.75 -25.85
C HIS A 840 26.61 -2.23 -25.93
N PRO A 841 26.51 -2.83 -27.15
CA PRO A 841 26.17 -4.24 -27.33
C PRO A 841 27.37 -5.15 -26.99
N ASP A 842 27.74 -5.19 -25.71
CA ASP A 842 28.79 -6.06 -25.18
C ASP A 842 28.18 -7.32 -24.55
N ARG A 843 28.54 -8.50 -25.09
CA ARG A 843 28.08 -9.80 -24.55
C ARG A 843 28.56 -10.03 -23.12
N ALA A 844 29.76 -9.57 -22.76
CA ALA A 844 30.31 -9.75 -21.43
C ALA A 844 29.47 -9.03 -20.36
N ARG A 845 28.92 -7.86 -20.71
CA ARG A 845 28.03 -7.08 -19.84
C ARG A 845 26.78 -7.87 -19.40
N PHE A 846 26.28 -8.74 -20.25
CA PHE A 846 25.08 -9.55 -20.00
C PHE A 846 25.41 -11.00 -19.63
N ASN A 847 26.69 -11.32 -19.34
CA ASN A 847 27.18 -12.68 -19.07
C ASN A 847 26.86 -13.68 -20.20
N LEU A 848 26.93 -13.22 -21.46
CA LEU A 848 26.67 -14.04 -22.64
C LEU A 848 27.97 -14.55 -23.28
N PRO A 849 27.96 -15.75 -23.90
CA PRO A 849 29.16 -16.33 -24.50
C PRO A 849 29.62 -15.58 -25.75
N ALA A 850 30.93 -15.31 -25.85
CA ALA A 850 31.50 -14.48 -26.91
C ALA A 850 31.60 -15.18 -28.28
N ASN A 851 31.69 -16.51 -28.32
CA ASN A 851 32.05 -17.28 -29.53
C ASN A 851 30.94 -18.21 -30.04
N GLU A 852 29.69 -17.96 -29.65
CA GLU A 852 28.53 -18.79 -30.02
C GLU A 852 27.52 -18.01 -30.86
N PHE A 853 26.80 -18.70 -31.73
CA PHE A 853 25.61 -18.15 -32.38
C PHE A 853 24.42 -18.23 -31.39
N LEU A 854 23.94 -17.07 -30.97
CA LEU A 854 22.94 -16.94 -29.90
C LEU A 854 21.54 -16.76 -30.47
N PHE A 855 20.72 -17.79 -30.33
CA PHE A 855 19.27 -17.65 -30.41
C PHE A 855 18.74 -17.03 -29.13
N TYR A 856 17.63 -16.29 -29.20
CA TYR A 856 17.02 -15.75 -27.99
C TYR A 856 15.50 -15.74 -27.98
N LEU A 857 14.96 -15.89 -26.77
CA LEU A 857 13.55 -15.73 -26.40
C LEU A 857 13.43 -14.51 -25.48
N MET A 858 12.37 -13.71 -25.62
CA MET A 858 12.15 -12.53 -24.78
C MET A 858 10.66 -12.34 -24.45
N PHE A 859 10.33 -12.28 -23.16
CA PHE A 859 8.94 -12.14 -22.67
C PHE A 859 8.86 -11.60 -21.23
N ASP A 860 7.65 -11.20 -20.83
CA ASP A 860 7.29 -10.74 -19.48
C ASP A 860 6.29 -11.72 -18.86
N GLY A 861 6.54 -12.19 -17.64
CA GLY A 861 5.71 -13.12 -16.86
C GLY A 861 4.43 -12.51 -16.29
N ASN A 862 4.29 -11.18 -16.30
CA ASN A 862 2.99 -10.52 -16.10
C ASN A 862 2.06 -10.68 -17.32
N SER A 863 2.57 -11.18 -18.45
CA SER A 863 1.76 -11.67 -19.56
C SER A 863 1.41 -13.15 -19.39
N TRP A 864 0.51 -13.66 -20.24
CA TRP A 864 0.13 -15.08 -20.24
C TRP A 864 1.22 -15.95 -20.87
N LEU A 865 1.96 -16.71 -20.06
CA LEU A 865 3.03 -17.61 -20.54
C LEU A 865 2.50 -18.73 -21.44
N SER A 866 1.26 -19.19 -21.21
CA SER A 866 0.51 -20.08 -22.11
C SER A 866 0.40 -19.50 -23.53
N ARG A 867 0.22 -18.19 -23.68
CA ARG A 867 0.14 -17.52 -24.98
C ARG A 867 1.52 -17.28 -25.59
N LYS A 868 2.49 -16.84 -24.78
CA LYS A 868 3.87 -16.57 -25.25
C LYS A 868 4.65 -17.84 -25.59
N ASN A 869 4.31 -18.95 -24.92
CA ASN A 869 4.78 -20.30 -25.14
C ASN A 869 6.34 -20.45 -25.20
N PRO A 870 7.08 -19.94 -24.20
CA PRO A 870 8.54 -20.02 -24.21
C PRO A 870 9.08 -21.45 -24.18
N LEU A 871 8.30 -22.40 -23.62
CA LEU A 871 8.66 -23.82 -23.56
C LEU A 871 8.87 -24.42 -24.96
N ALA A 872 8.02 -24.09 -25.93
CA ALA A 872 8.18 -24.60 -27.29
C ALA A 872 9.50 -24.11 -27.92
N GLY A 873 9.93 -22.88 -27.62
CA GLY A 873 11.21 -22.34 -28.09
C GLY A 873 12.41 -23.13 -27.54
N VAL A 874 12.38 -23.47 -26.25
CA VAL A 874 13.40 -24.31 -25.61
C VAL A 874 13.41 -25.72 -26.20
N GLN A 875 12.23 -26.32 -26.36
CA GLN A 875 12.10 -27.66 -26.95
C GLN A 875 12.60 -27.69 -28.40
N ALA A 876 12.29 -26.67 -29.20
CA ALA A 876 12.74 -26.55 -30.59
C ALA A 876 14.27 -26.44 -30.66
N PHE A 877 14.89 -25.62 -29.80
CA PHE A 877 16.35 -25.50 -29.73
C PHE A 877 17.02 -26.84 -29.38
N ARG A 878 16.53 -27.53 -28.35
CA ARG A 878 17.07 -28.85 -27.96
C ARG A 878 16.87 -29.90 -29.05
N GLN A 879 15.72 -29.90 -29.72
CA GLN A 879 15.46 -30.82 -30.84
C GLN A 879 16.30 -30.49 -32.09
N ALA A 880 16.63 -29.21 -32.31
CA ALA A 880 17.49 -28.79 -33.41
C ALA A 880 18.95 -29.22 -33.22
N PHE A 881 19.48 -29.09 -32.00
CA PHE A 881 20.92 -29.15 -31.73
C PHE A 881 21.35 -30.20 -30.68
N GLY A 882 20.45 -31.06 -30.21
CA GLY A 882 20.76 -32.07 -29.18
C GLY A 882 21.25 -31.43 -27.88
N GLU A 883 22.02 -32.16 -27.06
CA GLU A 883 22.55 -31.67 -25.76
C GLU A 883 24.00 -31.15 -25.82
N THR A 884 24.72 -31.41 -26.92
CA THR A 884 26.18 -31.24 -26.96
C THR A 884 26.71 -30.53 -28.22
N SER A 885 25.85 -30.03 -29.11
CA SER A 885 26.33 -29.32 -30.31
C SER A 885 27.07 -28.05 -29.91
N PRO A 886 28.36 -27.91 -30.28
CA PRO A 886 29.15 -26.73 -29.92
C PRO A 886 28.83 -25.55 -30.84
N GLY A 887 29.07 -24.33 -30.35
CA GLY A 887 29.01 -23.10 -31.16
C GLY A 887 27.62 -22.47 -31.31
N VAL A 888 26.59 -23.01 -30.64
CA VAL A 888 25.23 -22.46 -30.60
C VAL A 888 24.74 -22.37 -29.15
N GLY A 889 24.02 -21.30 -28.83
CA GLY A 889 23.44 -21.06 -27.51
C GLY A 889 22.02 -20.51 -27.59
N LEU A 890 21.28 -20.64 -26.49
CA LEU A 890 19.93 -20.09 -26.33
C LEU A 890 19.90 -19.13 -25.14
N VAL A 891 19.49 -17.89 -25.36
CA VAL A 891 19.33 -16.90 -24.29
C VAL A 891 17.85 -16.67 -24.02
N ILE A 892 17.43 -16.80 -22.76
CA ILE A 892 16.05 -16.58 -22.33
C ILE A 892 15.99 -15.30 -21.50
N LYS A 893 15.53 -14.20 -22.10
CA LYS A 893 15.23 -12.96 -21.40
C LYS A 893 13.82 -13.01 -20.83
N ALA A 894 13.70 -13.29 -19.53
CA ALA A 894 12.43 -13.26 -18.80
C ALA A 894 12.41 -12.12 -17.79
N MET A 895 11.25 -11.59 -17.43
CA MET A 895 11.09 -10.69 -16.27
C MET A 895 9.72 -10.93 -15.62
N ASN A 896 9.55 -10.58 -14.35
CA ASN A 896 8.30 -10.75 -13.59
C ASN A 896 7.68 -12.17 -13.67
N VAL A 897 8.51 -13.21 -13.81
CA VAL A 897 8.06 -14.61 -13.77
C VAL A 897 7.86 -15.03 -12.31
N ARG A 898 6.84 -15.86 -12.07
CA ARG A 898 6.57 -16.44 -10.76
C ARG A 898 7.08 -17.88 -10.72
N ASP A 899 7.74 -18.26 -9.64
CA ASP A 899 8.26 -19.62 -9.46
C ASP A 899 7.16 -20.69 -9.37
N ASP A 900 5.91 -20.26 -9.10
CA ASP A 900 4.76 -21.14 -9.06
C ASP A 900 4.03 -21.34 -10.40
N ASP A 901 4.43 -20.61 -11.45
CA ASP A 901 3.85 -20.77 -12.77
C ASP A 901 4.26 -22.11 -13.42
N PRO A 902 3.30 -22.95 -13.86
CA PRO A 902 3.60 -24.28 -14.39
C PRO A 902 4.39 -24.25 -15.70
N VAL A 903 4.19 -23.24 -16.55
CA VAL A 903 4.94 -23.09 -17.81
C VAL A 903 6.38 -22.68 -17.51
N TRP A 904 6.58 -21.77 -16.55
CA TRP A 904 7.93 -21.37 -16.15
C TRP A 904 8.72 -22.50 -15.50
N ARG A 905 8.10 -23.29 -14.61
CA ARG A 905 8.73 -24.51 -14.05
C ARG A 905 9.16 -25.47 -15.16
N ALA A 906 8.28 -25.74 -16.12
CA ALA A 906 8.60 -26.61 -17.24
C ALA A 906 9.77 -26.08 -18.09
N VAL A 907 9.88 -24.75 -18.26
CA VAL A 907 11.06 -24.12 -18.89
C VAL A 907 12.31 -24.42 -18.06
N CYS A 908 12.31 -24.08 -16.76
CA CYS A 908 13.45 -24.32 -15.88
C CYS A 908 13.90 -25.79 -15.90
N ASP A 909 12.96 -26.73 -15.73
CA ASP A 909 13.21 -28.17 -15.73
C ASP A 909 13.82 -28.64 -17.06
N THR A 910 13.30 -28.15 -18.19
CA THR A 910 13.80 -28.51 -19.53
C THR A 910 15.19 -27.91 -19.82
N THR A 911 15.51 -26.77 -19.20
CA THR A 911 16.83 -26.11 -19.34
C THR A 911 17.88 -26.64 -18.35
N ALA A 912 17.46 -27.35 -17.30
CA ALA A 912 18.35 -27.79 -16.24
C ALA A 912 19.50 -28.66 -16.77
N GLY A 913 20.73 -28.25 -16.49
CA GLY A 913 21.95 -28.98 -16.89
C GLY A 913 22.45 -28.72 -18.31
N ASP A 914 21.77 -27.91 -19.13
CA ASP A 914 22.27 -27.50 -20.45
C ASP A 914 23.07 -26.19 -20.36
N SER A 915 24.40 -26.28 -20.39
CA SER A 915 25.28 -25.11 -20.21
C SER A 915 25.23 -24.09 -21.35
N ARG A 916 24.54 -24.39 -22.45
CA ARG A 916 24.35 -23.49 -23.60
C ARG A 916 23.12 -22.60 -23.46
N ILE A 917 22.28 -22.86 -22.45
CA ILE A 917 21.06 -22.10 -22.21
C ILE A 917 21.28 -21.10 -21.07
N HIS A 918 21.14 -19.82 -21.37
CA HIS A 918 21.41 -18.71 -20.45
C HIS A 918 20.12 -17.97 -20.13
N ILE A 919 19.73 -17.92 -18.85
CA ILE A 919 18.53 -17.18 -18.40
C ILE A 919 18.95 -15.82 -17.84
N VAL A 920 18.36 -14.74 -18.37
CA VAL A 920 18.60 -13.35 -17.93
C VAL A 920 17.28 -12.79 -17.38
N SER A 921 17.16 -12.72 -16.05
CA SER A 921 15.92 -12.33 -15.34
C SER A 921 15.84 -10.83 -14.99
N GLU A 922 16.93 -10.09 -15.14
CA GLU A 922 17.05 -8.68 -14.73
C GLU A 922 16.10 -7.75 -15.49
N ARG A 923 15.60 -6.69 -14.85
CA ARG A 923 14.85 -5.63 -15.56
C ARG A 923 15.85 -4.74 -16.30
N LEU A 924 15.68 -4.62 -17.62
CA LEU A 924 16.53 -3.80 -18.47
C LEU A 924 15.81 -2.50 -18.83
N SER A 925 16.58 -1.41 -18.94
CA SER A 925 16.07 -0.18 -19.56
C SER A 925 15.75 -0.41 -21.04
N ARG A 926 15.10 0.56 -21.70
CA ARG A 926 14.81 0.46 -23.15
C ARG A 926 16.11 0.34 -23.97
N GLN A 927 17.09 1.20 -23.71
CA GLN A 927 18.38 1.14 -24.40
C GLN A 927 19.10 -0.19 -24.11
N ASP A 928 19.10 -0.65 -22.87
CA ASP A 928 19.77 -1.91 -22.52
C ASP A 928 19.09 -3.13 -23.13
N SER A 929 17.76 -3.08 -23.29
CA SER A 929 17.01 -4.15 -23.96
C SER A 929 17.43 -4.24 -25.44
N ILE A 930 17.66 -3.11 -26.10
CA ILE A 930 18.12 -3.07 -27.49
C ILE A 930 19.58 -3.52 -27.60
N ASP A 931 20.46 -3.05 -26.71
CA ASP A 931 21.85 -3.50 -26.66
C ASP A 931 21.91 -5.01 -26.39
N PHE A 932 21.05 -5.55 -25.52
CA PHE A 932 20.91 -6.99 -25.27
C PHE A 932 20.44 -7.75 -26.51
N MET A 933 19.41 -7.25 -27.21
CA MET A 933 18.95 -7.85 -28.46
C MET A 933 20.08 -7.87 -29.50
N ALA A 934 20.82 -6.76 -29.64
CA ALA A 934 21.95 -6.63 -30.56
C ALA A 934 23.16 -7.51 -30.19
N CYS A 935 23.27 -7.97 -28.94
CA CYS A 935 24.25 -8.99 -28.54
C CYS A 935 23.90 -10.40 -29.05
N CYS A 936 22.65 -10.65 -29.42
CA CYS A 936 22.18 -11.95 -29.91
C CYS A 936 22.08 -11.97 -31.45
N ASP A 937 21.93 -13.16 -32.04
CA ASP A 937 22.02 -13.36 -33.49
C ASP A 937 20.68 -13.69 -34.16
N SER A 938 19.75 -14.36 -33.47
CA SER A 938 18.42 -14.69 -34.04
C SER A 938 17.32 -14.74 -33.00
N TYR A 939 16.17 -14.12 -33.29
CA TYR A 939 15.03 -14.09 -32.39
C TYR A 939 14.06 -15.24 -32.65
N ILE A 940 13.64 -15.93 -31.59
CA ILE A 940 12.63 -16.97 -31.63
C ILE A 940 11.35 -16.45 -30.98
N SER A 941 10.20 -16.61 -31.66
CA SER A 941 8.88 -16.30 -31.11
C SER A 941 7.86 -17.37 -31.51
N LEU A 942 7.83 -18.47 -30.78
CA LEU A 942 6.85 -19.55 -30.94
C LEU A 942 5.57 -19.29 -30.15
N HIS A 943 5.10 -18.05 -30.19
CA HIS A 943 3.85 -17.64 -29.54
C HIS A 943 2.65 -18.34 -30.16
N ARG A 944 1.58 -18.52 -29.39
CA ARG A 944 0.33 -19.08 -29.91
C ARG A 944 -0.54 -18.05 -30.62
N SER A 945 -0.52 -16.81 -30.14
CA SER A 945 -1.16 -15.66 -30.79
C SER A 945 -0.65 -14.31 -30.26
N GLU A 946 -0.57 -13.29 -31.11
CA GLU A 946 -0.14 -11.91 -30.83
C GLU A 946 -0.98 -10.89 -31.61
N GLY A 947 -1.22 -9.71 -31.04
CA GLY A 947 -1.96 -8.63 -31.73
C GLY A 947 -1.14 -7.93 -32.81
N PHE A 948 0.15 -7.73 -32.57
CA PHE A 948 1.09 -7.07 -33.49
C PHE A 948 2.44 -7.78 -33.59
N GLY A 949 3.05 -8.17 -32.46
CA GLY A 949 4.38 -8.78 -32.44
C GLY A 949 5.53 -7.77 -32.38
N ARG A 950 5.48 -6.82 -31.44
CA ARG A 950 6.47 -5.72 -31.29
C ARG A 950 7.91 -6.20 -31.26
N VAL A 951 8.24 -7.18 -30.44
CA VAL A 951 9.63 -7.70 -30.33
C VAL A 951 10.10 -8.34 -31.63
N ILE A 952 9.19 -8.98 -32.40
CA ILE A 952 9.51 -9.53 -33.72
C ILE A 952 9.89 -8.40 -34.67
N ALA A 953 9.08 -7.34 -34.72
CA ALA A 953 9.36 -6.19 -35.58
C ALA A 953 10.66 -5.45 -35.18
N GLU A 954 10.96 -5.37 -33.88
CA GLU A 954 12.21 -4.77 -33.38
C GLU A 954 13.44 -5.61 -33.73
N ALA A 955 13.38 -6.94 -33.60
CA ALA A 955 14.45 -7.85 -34.04
C ALA A 955 14.69 -7.73 -35.55
N MET A 956 13.62 -7.69 -36.35
CA MET A 956 13.73 -7.45 -37.80
C MET A 956 14.32 -6.06 -38.10
N ALA A 957 13.97 -5.01 -37.36
CA ALA A 957 14.55 -3.67 -37.53
C ALA A 957 16.06 -3.66 -37.25
N LEU A 958 16.54 -4.45 -36.29
CA LEU A 958 17.96 -4.68 -36.01
C LEU A 958 18.67 -5.53 -37.09
N GLY A 959 17.94 -6.02 -38.09
CA GLY A 959 18.50 -6.86 -39.16
C GLY A 959 18.72 -8.31 -38.75
N GLN A 960 18.00 -8.80 -37.73
CA GLN A 960 18.12 -10.18 -37.27
C GLN A 960 17.13 -11.10 -38.00
N PRO A 961 17.52 -12.34 -38.35
CA PRO A 961 16.59 -13.37 -38.78
C PRO A 961 15.66 -13.77 -37.62
N VAL A 962 14.36 -13.89 -37.91
CA VAL A 962 13.33 -14.26 -36.93
C VAL A 962 12.71 -15.62 -37.26
N VAL A 963 12.54 -16.48 -36.25
CA VAL A 963 11.83 -17.76 -36.34
C VAL A 963 10.52 -17.65 -35.56
N VAL A 964 9.38 -17.63 -36.26
CA VAL A 964 8.11 -17.19 -35.68
C VAL A 964 6.93 -18.05 -36.10
N THR A 965 5.93 -18.15 -35.22
CA THR A 965 4.65 -18.79 -35.55
C THR A 965 3.96 -18.10 -36.72
N ASN A 966 3.45 -18.88 -37.67
CA ASN A 966 2.72 -18.42 -38.84
C ASN A 966 1.23 -18.16 -38.55
N PHE A 967 0.95 -17.31 -37.55
CA PHE A 967 -0.42 -17.03 -37.13
C PHE A 967 -0.52 -15.67 -36.44
N SER A 968 -1.67 -14.99 -36.57
CA SER A 968 -2.01 -13.72 -35.88
C SER A 968 -1.32 -12.46 -36.44
N GLY A 969 -1.12 -11.42 -35.62
CA GLY A 969 -0.78 -10.08 -36.07
C GLY A 969 0.59 -9.91 -36.73
N ASN A 970 1.56 -10.76 -36.40
CA ASN A 970 2.92 -10.70 -36.97
C ASN A 970 2.96 -11.02 -38.47
N VAL A 971 2.00 -11.80 -38.99
CA VAL A 971 1.96 -12.19 -40.42
C VAL A 971 1.65 -11.01 -41.37
N ASP A 972 1.35 -9.82 -40.83
CA ASP A 972 1.29 -8.58 -41.60
C ASP A 972 2.67 -8.18 -42.18
N PHE A 973 3.76 -8.63 -41.55
CA PHE A 973 5.14 -8.35 -41.94
C PHE A 973 6.08 -9.57 -41.91
N CYS A 974 5.65 -10.71 -41.36
CA CYS A 974 6.35 -12.00 -41.42
C CYS A 974 5.76 -12.85 -42.56
N GLU A 975 6.47 -12.91 -43.69
CA GLU A 975 6.15 -13.65 -44.89
C GLU A 975 7.30 -14.65 -45.18
N PRO A 976 7.12 -15.67 -46.04
CA PRO A 976 8.16 -16.67 -46.31
C PRO A 976 9.51 -16.11 -46.79
N ASP A 977 9.55 -14.88 -47.29
CA ASP A 977 10.74 -14.16 -47.74
C ASP A 977 11.29 -13.16 -46.70
N THR A 978 10.57 -12.89 -45.61
CA THR A 978 10.98 -11.96 -44.54
C THR A 978 11.18 -12.62 -43.17
N ALA A 979 10.72 -13.86 -42.99
CA ALA A 979 10.83 -14.61 -41.75
C ALA A 979 10.93 -16.13 -41.97
N PHE A 980 11.45 -16.85 -40.98
CA PHE A 980 11.37 -18.31 -40.92
C PHE A 980 10.08 -18.71 -40.21
N LEU A 981 9.07 -19.08 -40.99
CA LEU A 981 7.73 -19.37 -40.49
C LEU A 981 7.60 -20.79 -39.94
N VAL A 982 6.85 -20.92 -38.84
CA VAL A 982 6.53 -22.19 -38.17
C VAL A 982 5.01 -22.38 -38.16
N ASP A 983 4.55 -23.41 -38.86
CA ASP A 983 3.14 -23.81 -38.87
C ASP A 983 2.78 -24.64 -37.63
N GLY A 984 1.49 -24.80 -37.37
CA GLY A 984 0.96 -25.52 -36.22
C GLY A 984 -0.55 -25.73 -36.29
N ASP A 985 -1.08 -26.52 -35.37
CA ASP A 985 -2.51 -26.83 -35.32
C ASP A 985 -3.31 -25.70 -34.66
N LEU A 986 -4.51 -25.41 -35.18
CA LEU A 986 -5.44 -24.51 -34.50
C LEU A 986 -6.18 -25.28 -33.39
N ILE A 987 -5.88 -24.94 -32.14
CA ILE A 987 -6.45 -25.61 -30.97
C ILE A 987 -7.37 -24.66 -30.18
N PRO A 988 -8.49 -25.16 -29.61
CA PRO A 988 -9.35 -24.36 -28.75
C PRO A 988 -8.66 -24.05 -27.43
N LEU A 989 -8.91 -22.85 -26.87
CA LEU A 989 -8.43 -22.49 -25.54
C LEU A 989 -9.20 -23.23 -24.45
N ARG A 990 -8.49 -23.64 -23.41
CA ARG A 990 -9.04 -24.21 -22.17
C ARG A 990 -9.32 -23.11 -21.16
N ALA A 991 -10.16 -23.41 -20.17
CA ALA A 991 -10.40 -22.49 -19.06
C ALA A 991 -9.07 -22.18 -18.34
N GLY A 992 -8.75 -20.89 -18.21
CA GLY A 992 -7.51 -20.43 -17.59
C GLY A 992 -6.32 -20.25 -18.55
N ASP A 993 -6.45 -20.65 -19.82
CA ASP A 993 -5.38 -20.46 -20.82
C ASP A 993 -5.13 -18.98 -21.16
N TYR A 994 -6.20 -18.17 -21.17
CA TYR A 994 -6.16 -16.73 -21.40
C TYR A 994 -7.42 -16.07 -20.85
N LEU A 995 -7.44 -14.75 -20.76
CA LEU A 995 -8.66 -14.01 -20.46
C LEU A 995 -9.74 -14.30 -21.52
N PHE A 996 -10.95 -14.65 -21.05
CA PHE A 996 -12.11 -14.96 -21.91
C PHE A 996 -11.87 -16.06 -22.96
N SER A 997 -11.30 -17.19 -22.51
CA SER A 997 -10.99 -18.37 -23.32
C SER A 997 -12.19 -19.01 -24.03
N GLU A 998 -13.42 -18.74 -23.60
CA GLU A 998 -14.61 -19.43 -24.10
C GLU A 998 -14.84 -19.19 -25.61
N GLY A 999 -14.84 -20.27 -26.40
CA GLY A 999 -15.07 -20.21 -27.84
C GLY A 999 -13.90 -19.62 -28.65
N GLN A 1000 -12.74 -19.43 -28.02
CA GLN A 1000 -11.52 -18.95 -28.65
C GLN A 1000 -10.64 -20.10 -29.15
N TYR A 1001 -9.76 -19.81 -30.09
CA TYR A 1001 -8.70 -20.71 -30.53
C TYR A 1001 -7.41 -19.93 -30.81
N TRP A 1002 -6.30 -20.64 -30.90
CA TRP A 1002 -4.99 -20.11 -31.32
C TRP A 1002 -4.19 -21.17 -32.07
N CYS A 1003 -3.03 -20.81 -32.61
CA CYS A 1003 -2.12 -21.76 -33.23
C CYS A 1003 -1.19 -22.38 -32.17
N ASP A 1004 -1.04 -23.70 -32.13
CA ASP A 1004 -0.02 -24.39 -31.34
C ASP A 1004 1.16 -24.76 -32.27
N PRO A 1005 2.26 -23.98 -32.27
CA PRO A 1005 3.33 -24.15 -33.25
C PRO A 1005 4.02 -25.51 -33.11
N ASP A 1006 4.29 -26.16 -34.24
CA ASP A 1006 4.97 -27.46 -34.27
C ASP A 1006 6.46 -27.31 -33.96
N VAL A 1007 6.88 -27.91 -32.85
CA VAL A 1007 8.26 -27.90 -32.35
C VAL A 1007 9.25 -28.52 -33.35
N SER A 1008 8.81 -29.53 -34.12
CA SER A 1008 9.65 -30.19 -35.12
C SER A 1008 9.91 -29.29 -36.33
N ILE A 1009 8.89 -28.56 -36.79
CA ILE A 1009 9.04 -27.54 -37.83
C ILE A 1009 9.95 -26.41 -37.34
N ALA A 1010 9.74 -25.93 -36.11
CA ALA A 1010 10.60 -24.93 -35.51
C ALA A 1010 12.06 -25.39 -35.44
N ALA A 1011 12.32 -26.62 -35.02
CA ALA A 1011 13.66 -27.19 -34.97
C ALA A 1011 14.33 -27.28 -36.36
N GLU A 1012 13.56 -27.57 -37.41
CA GLU A 1012 14.05 -27.52 -38.79
C GLU A 1012 14.42 -26.10 -39.22
N GLN A 1013 13.58 -25.11 -38.92
CA GLN A 1013 13.89 -23.71 -39.22
C GLN A 1013 15.14 -23.23 -38.48
N LEU A 1014 15.32 -23.60 -37.20
CA LEU A 1014 16.53 -23.28 -36.44
C LEU A 1014 17.79 -23.86 -37.06
N ARG A 1015 17.74 -25.10 -37.57
CA ARG A 1015 18.86 -25.69 -38.34
C ARG A 1015 19.13 -24.91 -39.62
N ARG A 1016 18.09 -24.55 -40.38
CA ARG A 1016 18.24 -23.76 -41.62
C ARG A 1016 18.89 -22.39 -41.38
N VAL A 1017 18.61 -21.75 -40.24
CA VAL A 1017 19.26 -20.49 -39.85
C VAL A 1017 20.78 -20.66 -39.68
N ILE A 1018 21.25 -21.83 -39.21
CA ILE A 1018 22.67 -22.13 -39.04
C ILE A 1018 23.30 -22.62 -40.35
N ASP A 1019 22.64 -23.56 -41.02
CA ASP A 1019 23.21 -24.30 -42.14
C ASP A 1019 23.23 -23.51 -43.46
N ASP A 1020 22.29 -22.57 -43.65
CA ASP A 1020 22.16 -21.75 -44.88
C ASP A 1020 22.34 -20.25 -44.60
N VAL A 1021 23.61 -19.83 -44.55
CA VAL A 1021 24.01 -18.43 -44.29
C VAL A 1021 23.46 -17.46 -45.33
N ALA A 1022 23.46 -17.83 -46.61
CA ALA A 1022 23.01 -16.95 -47.69
C ALA A 1022 21.49 -16.70 -47.61
N LEU A 1023 20.71 -17.76 -47.34
CA LEU A 1023 19.29 -17.62 -47.10
C LEU A 1023 19.00 -16.78 -45.86
N ARG A 1024 19.70 -17.04 -44.75
CA ARG A 1024 19.57 -16.26 -43.50
C ARG A 1024 19.75 -14.77 -43.73
N GLU A 1025 20.84 -14.38 -44.40
CA GLU A 1025 21.16 -12.97 -44.67
C GLU A 1025 20.13 -12.33 -45.62
N CYS A 1026 19.67 -13.08 -46.62
CA CYS A 1026 18.64 -12.61 -47.55
C CYS A 1026 17.32 -12.32 -46.82
N ILE A 1027 16.83 -13.27 -46.01
CA ILE A 1027 15.58 -13.15 -45.25
C ILE A 1027 15.68 -12.00 -44.22
N ALA A 1028 16.78 -11.93 -43.46
CA ALA A 1028 16.97 -10.90 -42.45
C ALA A 1028 16.97 -9.48 -43.06
N LYS A 1029 17.65 -9.31 -44.20
CA LYS A 1029 17.67 -8.03 -44.93
C LYS A 1029 16.29 -7.66 -45.49
N ALA A 1030 15.57 -8.62 -46.07
CA ALA A 1030 14.21 -8.39 -46.57
C ALA A 1030 13.25 -8.00 -45.44
N GLY A 1031 13.36 -8.67 -44.29
CA GLY A 1031 12.60 -8.33 -43.07
C GLY A 1031 12.90 -6.92 -42.57
N GLN A 1032 14.18 -6.55 -42.46
CA GLN A 1032 14.57 -5.20 -42.06
C GLN A 1032 14.00 -4.12 -42.99
N GLN A 1033 14.13 -4.32 -44.30
CA GLN A 1033 13.60 -3.39 -45.31
C GLN A 1033 12.08 -3.26 -45.21
N ARG A 1034 11.36 -4.35 -44.90
CA ARG A 1034 9.92 -4.32 -44.70
C ARG A 1034 9.53 -3.44 -43.51
N ILE A 1035 10.20 -3.58 -42.37
CA ILE A 1035 9.93 -2.77 -41.17
C ILE A 1035 10.23 -1.29 -41.43
N VAL A 1036 11.39 -0.97 -42.02
CA VAL A 1036 11.78 0.42 -42.33
C VAL A 1036 10.78 1.09 -43.29
N ARG A 1037 10.30 0.36 -44.30
CA ARG A 1037 9.38 0.91 -45.31
C ARG A 1037 7.99 1.18 -44.77
N ASP A 1038 7.42 0.24 -44.01
CA ASP A 1038 5.99 0.22 -43.70
C ASP A 1038 5.65 0.53 -42.23
N TYR A 1039 6.61 0.38 -41.32
CA TYR A 1039 6.41 0.48 -39.86
C TYR A 1039 7.34 1.46 -39.16
N SER A 1040 8.19 2.20 -39.88
CA SER A 1040 8.97 3.31 -39.33
C SER A 1040 8.05 4.44 -38.80
N VAL A 1041 8.58 5.29 -37.93
CA VAL A 1041 7.86 6.46 -37.40
C VAL A 1041 7.33 7.33 -38.55
N GLU A 1042 8.14 7.55 -39.59
CA GLU A 1042 7.78 8.31 -40.78
C GLU A 1042 6.65 7.64 -41.57
N ALA A 1043 6.65 6.32 -41.67
CA ALA A 1043 5.61 5.57 -42.38
C ALA A 1043 4.26 5.67 -41.69
N VAL A 1044 4.25 5.47 -40.36
CA VAL A 1044 3.03 5.51 -39.55
C VAL A 1044 2.51 6.95 -39.40
N ALA A 1045 3.40 7.94 -39.26
CA ALA A 1045 3.07 9.37 -39.21
C ALA A 1045 2.19 9.83 -40.36
N ARG A 1046 2.48 9.37 -41.59
CA ARG A 1046 1.67 9.73 -42.76
C ARG A 1046 0.23 9.19 -42.67
N ALA A 1047 0.05 7.99 -42.12
CA ALA A 1047 -1.27 7.38 -41.94
C ALA A 1047 -2.07 8.11 -40.85
N TYR A 1048 -1.44 8.37 -39.71
CA TYR A 1048 -2.06 9.05 -38.57
C TYR A 1048 -2.47 10.49 -38.94
N ALA A 1049 -1.56 11.26 -39.55
CA ALA A 1049 -1.85 12.63 -39.96
C ALA A 1049 -3.02 12.73 -40.95
N ARG A 1050 -3.11 11.79 -41.91
CA ARG A 1050 -4.24 11.74 -42.86
C ARG A 1050 -5.57 11.55 -42.13
N ARG A 1051 -5.64 10.58 -41.20
CA ARG A 1051 -6.88 10.33 -40.46
C ARG A 1051 -7.26 11.48 -39.53
N LEU A 1052 -6.30 12.06 -38.83
CA LEU A 1052 -6.55 13.18 -37.92
C LEU A 1052 -7.02 14.44 -38.68
N ALA A 1053 -6.57 14.65 -39.91
CA ALA A 1053 -7.09 15.72 -40.76
C ALA A 1053 -8.57 15.52 -41.14
N GLU A 1054 -9.00 14.27 -41.37
CA GLU A 1054 -10.42 13.93 -41.62
C GLU A 1054 -11.29 14.12 -40.36
N VAL A 1055 -10.74 13.83 -39.18
CA VAL A 1055 -11.41 14.06 -37.89
C VAL A 1055 -11.57 15.56 -37.62
N LYS A 1056 -10.56 16.39 -37.98
CA LYS A 1056 -10.60 17.86 -37.83
C LYS A 1056 -11.70 18.52 -38.68
N GLY A 1057 -12.04 17.94 -39.82
CA GLY A 1057 -13.03 18.49 -40.76
C GLY A 1057 -14.48 18.15 -40.46
N LYS A 1058 -14.75 17.40 -39.38
CA LYS A 1058 -16.07 17.06 -38.86
C LYS A 1058 -16.34 17.86 -37.59
#